data_AF-A0A5B7A2A1-F1
#
_entry.id   AF-A0A5B7A2A1-F1
#
_cell.length_a   1.000
_cell.length_b   1.000
_cell.length_c   1.000
_cell.angle_alpha   90.00
_cell.angle_beta   90.00
_cell.angle_gamma   90.00
#
_symmetry.space_group_name_H-M   'P 1'
#
loop_
_entity.id
_entity.type
_entity.pdbx_description
1 polymer ?
#
loop_
_entity_poly.entity_id
_entity_poly.type
_entity_poly.pdbx_seq_one_letter_code
_entity_poly.pdbx_strand_id
1 'polypeptide(L)'
;MAYGNSRSVRFQDDLELAKFPTTNGDSVIKVKYKIDKTGRSLKAKVLSRVFSEDYERVKKKILDPRGPTIRRWNKIFLVACLVSLFVDPLFFYLPVVRDDVCIDIGITLEVVLTIIRSIADVFYIIQIFVRFRTAYVAPSSRVFGRGELVIDSSKIALRYLRKGFWIDVIAALPLPQVLIWVIIPNLKGSMMMNTKNVLRFILIFQYLPRLFLIFPLSSEIANATGVVTETAWAGAAYNLILYMLASHVLGACWYLLSIERQEECWRHTCDLDNPSCQYSFFDCHRVKEPNRITWFQSSNVTNLCDPNDSSYPFGIYGDALTSSVVSSMFFNKYFYCLWWGLKNLSSLGQNLSTSTYVGEISFAIIIATLGLVLFALLIGNMQTYLQSTTVRLEEWRIKRTDTEQWMHHRQLPPELRQSVRKYDQYKWVATRGVDEEALLKGLPLDLRRDIKRHLCLDLVRRVPLFDQMDERMLDAICERLKPALCTQGTSLVREGDPVNEMLFIIRGNLDSYTTNGGRTGFFNSCRIGPGDFCGEELLTWALDPRPSVTLPSSTRTVKAISEVEAFALIAEDLKFVASQFRRLHSKQLRHKFRFYSHQWRTWAACFIQAAWCRYKKRKSAAELKARETPMAAEYEMLSHEQMDIDVPTTGSGLSVYAASTRRGVNKHTASDSSVVSSLQKPAEPDFFVDEE
;
A
#
# COMPACT_ATOMS: atom_id res chain seq x y z
N MET A 1 -20.92 26.83 -29.70
CA MET A 1 -19.95 26.90 -28.57
C MET A 1 -19.26 25.54 -28.49
N ALA A 2 -18.01 25.49 -28.95
CA ALA A 2 -17.25 24.24 -29.06
C ALA A 2 -16.71 23.83 -27.68
N TYR A 3 -17.05 22.62 -27.24
CA TYR A 3 -16.45 21.98 -26.07
C TYR A 3 -15.20 21.21 -26.54
N GLY A 4 -14.03 21.65 -26.07
CA GLY A 4 -12.75 21.00 -26.34
C GLY A 4 -12.61 19.68 -25.58
N ASN A 5 -12.26 18.62 -26.31
CA ASN A 5 -11.91 17.31 -25.80
C ASN A 5 -10.68 17.37 -24.89
N SER A 6 -10.88 17.19 -23.58
CA SER A 6 -9.82 16.83 -22.64
C SER A 6 -9.58 15.32 -22.73
N ARG A 7 -8.50 14.93 -23.41
CA ARG A 7 -7.99 13.55 -23.40
C ARG A 7 -7.51 13.22 -21.97
N SER A 8 -8.25 12.38 -21.27
CA SER A 8 -7.78 11.71 -20.06
C SER A 8 -6.65 10.74 -20.43
N VAL A 9 -5.41 11.08 -20.11
CA VAL A 9 -4.27 10.17 -20.25
C VAL A 9 -4.36 9.13 -19.13
N ARG A 10 -4.73 7.90 -19.52
CA ARG A 10 -4.69 6.70 -18.69
C ARG A 10 -3.21 6.28 -18.60
N PHE A 11 -2.60 6.39 -17.42
CA PHE A 11 -1.26 5.86 -17.17
C PHE A 11 -1.40 4.40 -16.75
N GLN A 12 -1.17 3.49 -17.69
CA GLN A 12 -1.10 2.05 -17.42
C GLN A 12 0.04 1.47 -18.27
N ASP A 13 0.97 0.82 -17.56
CA ASP A 13 1.97 -0.17 -18.00
C ASP A 13 3.04 0.28 -19.01
N ASP A 14 4.22 0.62 -18.45
CA ASP A 14 5.53 0.29 -19.04
C ASP A 14 6.57 0.28 -17.90
N LEU A 15 6.84 -0.90 -17.35
CA LEU A 15 8.01 -1.19 -16.53
C LEU A 15 8.44 -2.62 -16.85
N GLU A 16 9.11 -2.74 -17.99
CA GLU A 16 9.84 -3.94 -18.39
C GLU A 16 10.91 -4.25 -17.33
N LEU A 17 10.67 -5.29 -16.55
CA LEU A 17 11.64 -5.86 -15.63
C LEU A 17 12.60 -6.76 -16.44
N ALA A 18 13.81 -6.26 -16.70
CA ALA A 18 14.89 -7.04 -17.27
C ALA A 18 15.24 -8.23 -16.36
N LYS A 19 15.07 -9.46 -16.87
CA LYS A 19 15.53 -10.70 -16.23
C LYS A 19 17.04 -10.85 -16.40
N PHE A 20 17.78 -10.97 -15.28
CA PHE A 20 19.16 -11.45 -15.26
C PHE A 20 19.23 -12.95 -14.95
N PRO A 21 20.26 -13.67 -15.44
CA PRO A 21 20.30 -15.14 -15.46
C PRO A 21 20.77 -15.74 -14.13
N THR A 22 20.21 -16.91 -13.81
CA THR A 22 20.54 -17.75 -12.66
C THR A 22 21.85 -18.51 -12.88
N THR A 23 22.82 -18.34 -11.98
CA THR A 23 24.01 -19.19 -11.85
C THR A 23 23.83 -20.22 -10.74
N ASN A 24 24.14 -21.48 -11.06
CA ASN A 24 24.24 -22.60 -10.13
C ASN A 24 25.46 -22.45 -9.23
N GLY A 25 25.33 -22.84 -7.96
CA GLY A 25 26.43 -22.91 -7.01
C GLY A 25 26.03 -23.59 -5.71
N ASP A 26 26.17 -24.92 -5.69
CA ASP A 26 26.11 -25.76 -4.49
C ASP A 26 27.25 -25.40 -3.51
N SER A 27 26.94 -25.22 -2.22
CA SER A 27 27.76 -25.66 -1.07
C SER A 27 27.19 -25.13 0.26
N VAL A 28 26.21 -25.85 0.82
CA VAL A 28 25.77 -25.62 2.21
C VAL A 28 26.49 -26.60 3.14
N ILE A 29 27.38 -26.05 3.96
CA ILE A 29 28.08 -26.75 5.05
C ILE A 29 27.05 -27.11 6.15
N LYS A 30 26.82 -28.42 6.36
CA LYS A 30 25.99 -28.96 7.45
C LYS A 30 26.83 -29.07 8.74
N VAL A 31 26.64 -28.14 9.67
CA VAL A 31 27.12 -28.28 11.05
C VAL A 31 26.14 -29.17 11.83
N LYS A 32 26.64 -30.30 12.35
CA LYS A 32 25.86 -31.35 13.01
C LYS A 32 26.08 -31.26 14.53
N TYR A 33 25.16 -30.66 15.28
CA TYR A 33 25.16 -30.72 16.74
C TYR A 33 24.50 -32.00 17.24
N LYS A 34 25.22 -32.74 18.09
CA LYS A 34 24.81 -33.98 18.74
C LYS A 34 24.30 -33.61 20.14
N ILE A 35 23.01 -33.81 20.41
CA ILE A 35 22.44 -33.62 21.76
C ILE A 35 22.12 -34.99 22.35
N ASP A 36 22.63 -35.21 23.55
CA ASP A 36 22.57 -36.43 24.32
C ASP A 36 21.16 -36.82 24.74
N LYS A 37 20.90 -38.13 24.77
CA LYS A 37 19.62 -38.74 25.16
C LYS A 37 19.74 -39.34 26.56
N THR A 38 19.40 -38.61 27.60
CA THR A 38 19.05 -39.17 28.92
C THR A 38 18.06 -38.25 29.63
N GLY A 39 16.88 -38.79 29.99
CA GLY A 39 15.82 -38.03 30.68
C GLY A 39 14.40 -38.26 30.15
N ARG A 40 14.03 -39.51 29.83
CA ARG A 40 12.64 -39.89 29.54
C ARG A 40 11.96 -40.35 30.83
N SER A 41 11.27 -39.43 31.52
CA SER A 41 10.11 -39.79 32.37
C SER A 41 9.23 -38.58 32.72
N LEU A 42 9.75 -37.35 32.77
CA LEU A 42 8.99 -36.17 33.24
C LEU A 42 8.44 -35.22 32.15
N LYS A 43 8.64 -35.51 30.85
CA LYS A 43 8.23 -34.63 29.74
C LYS A 43 6.85 -34.90 29.13
N ALA A 44 6.07 -35.83 29.66
CA ALA A 44 4.74 -36.16 29.08
C ALA A 44 3.66 -35.08 29.33
N LYS A 45 3.89 -34.10 30.22
CA LYS A 45 2.91 -33.05 30.56
C LYS A 45 3.19 -31.65 30.01
N VAL A 46 4.30 -31.42 29.30
CA VAL A 46 4.73 -30.08 28.85
C VAL A 46 4.65 -29.86 27.32
N LEU A 47 4.35 -30.90 26.54
CA LEU A 47 4.45 -30.84 25.06
C LEU A 47 3.21 -30.34 24.31
N SER A 48 2.35 -29.51 24.91
CA SER A 48 1.23 -28.89 24.16
C SER A 48 1.43 -27.42 23.80
N ARG A 49 2.61 -26.85 24.08
CA ARG A 49 2.95 -25.45 23.78
C ARG A 49 4.12 -25.43 22.81
N VAL A 50 3.87 -25.03 21.58
CA VAL A 50 4.81 -25.09 20.46
C VAL A 50 4.79 -23.74 19.76
N PHE A 51 5.94 -23.06 19.72
CA PHE A 51 6.15 -21.90 18.85
C PHE A 51 6.16 -22.39 17.39
N SER A 52 5.86 -21.50 16.43
CA SER A 52 5.71 -21.88 15.00
C SER A 52 6.89 -22.65 14.41
N GLU A 53 8.09 -22.49 14.97
CA GLU A 53 9.32 -23.18 14.55
C GLU A 53 9.33 -24.68 14.92
N ASP A 54 8.65 -25.07 16.00
CA ASP A 54 8.54 -26.46 16.46
C ASP A 54 7.38 -27.22 15.77
N TYR A 55 6.48 -26.51 15.06
CA TYR A 55 5.39 -27.10 14.28
C TYR A 55 5.88 -27.88 13.05
N GLU A 56 6.99 -27.47 12.44
CA GLU A 56 7.58 -28.15 11.27
C GLU A 56 7.91 -29.63 11.55
N ARG A 57 8.08 -30.03 12.82
CA ARG A 57 8.29 -31.43 13.22
C ARG A 57 7.01 -32.29 13.29
N VAL A 58 5.82 -31.68 13.41
CA VAL A 58 4.52 -32.37 13.60
C VAL A 58 3.56 -32.21 12.40
N LYS A 59 3.98 -31.43 11.39
CA LYS A 59 3.27 -30.97 10.18
C LYS A 59 2.45 -32.01 9.39
N LYS A 60 2.65 -33.31 9.57
CA LYS A 60 2.01 -34.36 8.75
C LYS A 60 0.56 -34.71 9.13
N LYS A 61 0.03 -34.28 10.29
CA LYS A 61 -1.32 -34.72 10.76
C LYS A 61 -2.29 -33.61 11.17
N ILE A 62 -1.83 -32.39 11.40
CA ILE A 62 -2.63 -31.26 11.89
C ILE A 62 -2.35 -30.07 10.97
N LEU A 63 -3.37 -29.28 10.67
CA LEU A 63 -3.32 -28.12 9.79
C LEU A 63 -3.21 -26.84 10.62
N ASP A 64 -2.29 -25.95 10.23
CA ASP A 64 -2.18 -24.61 10.81
C ASP A 64 -3.30 -23.73 10.23
N PRO A 65 -4.17 -23.14 11.06
CA PRO A 65 -5.21 -22.21 10.61
C PRO A 65 -4.65 -20.98 9.86
N ARG A 66 -3.38 -20.61 10.08
CA ARG A 66 -2.70 -19.50 9.38
C ARG A 66 -2.06 -19.92 8.05
N GLY A 67 -2.06 -21.22 7.76
CA GLY A 67 -1.42 -21.78 6.58
C GLY A 67 -2.13 -21.38 5.27
N PRO A 68 -1.40 -21.37 4.13
CA PRO A 68 -2.01 -21.12 2.82
C PRO A 68 -3.07 -22.17 2.45
N THR A 69 -2.92 -23.42 2.90
CA THR A 69 -3.86 -24.51 2.63
C THR A 69 -5.24 -24.25 3.25
N ILE A 70 -5.30 -23.88 4.53
CA ILE A 70 -6.58 -23.56 5.20
C ILE A 70 -7.20 -22.30 4.60
N ARG A 71 -6.39 -21.27 4.30
CA ARG A 71 -6.89 -20.06 3.63
C ARG A 71 -7.52 -20.37 2.26
N ARG A 72 -6.87 -21.21 1.45
CA ARG A 72 -7.40 -21.64 0.15
C ARG A 72 -8.66 -22.49 0.30
N TRP A 73 -8.66 -23.42 1.25
CA TRP A 73 -9.83 -24.25 1.55
C TRP A 73 -11.02 -23.43 2.03
N ASN A 74 -10.84 -22.49 2.96
CA ASN A 74 -11.92 -21.62 3.46
C ASN A 74 -12.54 -20.79 2.33
N LYS A 75 -11.75 -20.31 1.36
CA LYS A 75 -12.26 -19.63 0.17
C LYS A 75 -13.08 -20.57 -0.73
N ILE A 76 -12.58 -21.78 -0.99
CA ILE A 76 -13.30 -22.80 -1.78
C ILE A 76 -14.62 -23.18 -1.09
N PHE A 77 -14.57 -23.41 0.22
CA PHE A 77 -15.72 -23.76 1.02
C PHE A 77 -16.75 -22.62 1.08
N LEU A 78 -16.31 -21.35 1.14
CA LEU A 78 -17.21 -20.19 1.05
C LEU A 78 -17.96 -20.18 -0.29
N VAL A 79 -17.27 -20.44 -1.41
CA VAL A 79 -17.92 -20.53 -2.73
C VAL A 79 -18.91 -21.69 -2.75
N ALA A 80 -18.56 -22.86 -2.22
CA ALA A 80 -19.47 -24.00 -2.11
C ALA A 80 -20.72 -23.68 -1.26
N CYS A 81 -20.55 -22.93 -0.16
CA CYS A 81 -21.68 -22.46 0.66
C CYS A 81 -22.61 -21.53 -0.12
N LEU A 82 -22.06 -20.57 -0.88
CA LEU A 82 -22.86 -19.67 -1.73
C LEU A 82 -23.61 -20.43 -2.82
N VAL A 83 -22.96 -21.40 -3.48
CA VAL A 83 -23.60 -22.26 -4.48
C VAL A 83 -24.73 -23.07 -3.85
N SER A 84 -24.51 -23.65 -2.66
CA SER A 84 -25.57 -24.34 -1.93
C SER A 84 -26.75 -23.40 -1.68
N LEU A 85 -26.53 -22.25 -1.04
CA LEU A 85 -27.62 -21.31 -0.74
C LEU A 85 -28.38 -20.83 -1.97
N PHE A 86 -27.74 -20.83 -3.15
CA PHE A 86 -28.41 -20.53 -4.40
C PHE A 86 -29.31 -21.70 -4.89
N VAL A 87 -28.88 -22.94 -4.67
CA VAL A 87 -29.59 -24.16 -5.11
C VAL A 87 -30.80 -24.47 -4.23
N ASP A 88 -30.72 -24.25 -2.91
CA ASP A 88 -31.81 -24.58 -1.97
C ASP A 88 -33.18 -23.98 -2.37
N PRO A 89 -33.32 -22.68 -2.71
CA PRO A 89 -34.60 -22.10 -3.11
C PRO A 89 -35.10 -22.59 -4.47
N LEU A 90 -34.25 -23.20 -5.32
CA LEU A 90 -34.68 -23.71 -6.61
C LEU A 90 -35.70 -24.86 -6.49
N PHE A 91 -35.68 -25.57 -5.36
CA PHE A 91 -36.68 -26.61 -5.05
C PHE A 91 -38.10 -26.03 -4.91
N PHE A 92 -38.25 -24.74 -4.66
CA PHE A 92 -39.56 -24.09 -4.60
C PHE A 92 -40.24 -23.95 -5.97
N TYR A 93 -39.48 -24.11 -7.06
CA TYR A 93 -40.01 -24.11 -8.43
C TYR A 93 -40.44 -25.50 -8.94
N LEU A 94 -40.35 -26.54 -8.11
CA LEU A 94 -40.79 -27.90 -8.44
C LEU A 94 -42.30 -28.04 -8.71
N PRO A 95 -43.20 -27.51 -7.87
CA PRO A 95 -44.63 -27.56 -8.16
C PRO A 95 -44.96 -26.69 -9.37
N VAL A 96 -45.79 -27.21 -10.27
CA VAL A 96 -46.26 -26.52 -11.49
C VAL A 96 -47.77 -26.66 -11.58
N VAL A 97 -48.45 -25.55 -11.86
CA VAL A 97 -49.90 -25.53 -12.09
C VAL A 97 -50.17 -25.83 -13.57
N ARG A 98 -51.12 -26.73 -13.84
CA ARG A 98 -51.61 -27.05 -15.18
C ARG A 98 -53.01 -26.47 -15.39
N ASP A 99 -53.36 -26.27 -16.66
CA ASP A 99 -54.65 -25.71 -17.09
C ASP A 99 -55.85 -26.55 -16.61
N ASP A 100 -55.64 -27.85 -16.40
CA ASP A 100 -56.66 -28.75 -15.88
C ASP A 100 -57.00 -28.50 -14.39
N VAL A 101 -56.47 -27.49 -13.69
CA VAL A 101 -56.68 -27.26 -12.24
C VAL A 101 -56.08 -28.42 -11.42
N CYS A 102 -54.79 -28.64 -11.63
CA CYS A 102 -54.01 -29.61 -10.88
C CYS A 102 -52.55 -29.15 -10.72
N ILE A 103 -51.86 -29.70 -9.72
CA ILE A 103 -50.44 -29.46 -9.44
C ILE A 103 -49.63 -30.71 -9.77
N ASP A 104 -48.60 -30.52 -10.58
CA ASP A 104 -47.62 -31.53 -10.98
C ASP A 104 -46.24 -31.20 -10.39
N ILE A 105 -45.33 -32.18 -10.36
CA ILE A 105 -43.94 -32.01 -9.92
C ILE A 105 -43.01 -32.21 -11.12
N GLY A 106 -42.16 -31.22 -11.40
CA GLY A 106 -41.21 -31.29 -12.51
C GLY A 106 -40.05 -32.28 -12.27
N ILE A 107 -40.20 -33.53 -12.70
CA ILE A 107 -39.24 -34.62 -12.50
C ILE A 107 -37.82 -34.27 -13.00
N THR A 108 -37.69 -33.65 -14.18
CA THR A 108 -36.38 -33.29 -14.75
C THR A 108 -35.63 -32.29 -13.86
N LEU A 109 -36.34 -31.28 -13.34
CA LEU A 109 -35.76 -30.27 -12.45
C LEU A 109 -35.37 -30.90 -11.10
N GLU A 110 -36.23 -31.77 -10.57
CA GLU A 110 -35.98 -32.50 -9.32
C GLU A 110 -34.69 -33.34 -9.37
N VAL A 111 -34.48 -34.11 -10.45
CA VAL A 111 -33.26 -34.89 -10.65
C VAL A 111 -32.02 -34.00 -10.73
N VAL A 112 -32.07 -32.92 -11.51
CA VAL A 112 -30.93 -32.01 -11.67
C VAL A 112 -30.57 -31.32 -10.36
N LEU A 113 -31.57 -30.81 -9.62
CA LEU A 113 -31.34 -30.12 -8.35
C LEU A 113 -30.80 -31.05 -7.28
N THR A 114 -31.29 -32.29 -7.20
CA THR A 114 -30.80 -33.27 -6.23
C THR A 114 -29.36 -33.70 -6.51
N ILE A 115 -28.93 -33.81 -7.78
CA ILE A 115 -27.52 -34.06 -8.13
C ILE A 115 -26.63 -32.90 -7.68
N ILE A 116 -26.97 -31.66 -8.08
CA ILE A 116 -26.17 -30.48 -7.74
C ILE A 116 -26.07 -30.30 -6.22
N ARG A 117 -27.20 -30.48 -5.51
CA ARG A 117 -27.24 -30.41 -4.05
C ARG A 117 -26.34 -31.44 -3.40
N SER A 118 -26.36 -32.68 -3.88
CA SER A 118 -25.53 -33.77 -3.34
C SER A 118 -24.03 -33.47 -3.50
N ILE A 119 -23.62 -32.84 -4.61
CA ILE A 119 -22.24 -32.38 -4.81
C ILE A 119 -21.86 -31.31 -3.78
N ALA A 120 -22.75 -30.34 -3.53
CA ALA A 120 -22.51 -29.29 -2.53
C ALA A 120 -22.39 -29.87 -1.10
N ASP A 121 -23.21 -30.86 -0.75
CA ASP A 121 -23.22 -31.50 0.57
C ASP A 121 -21.88 -32.20 0.90
N VAL A 122 -21.19 -32.74 -0.11
CA VAL A 122 -19.84 -33.32 0.06
C VAL A 122 -18.84 -32.31 0.62
N PHE A 123 -18.92 -31.03 0.24
CA PHE A 123 -18.02 -30.00 0.76
C PHE A 123 -18.23 -29.75 2.26
N TYR A 124 -19.47 -29.84 2.75
CA TYR A 124 -19.76 -29.72 4.19
C TYR A 124 -19.19 -30.90 4.98
N ILE A 125 -19.25 -32.11 4.43
CA ILE A 125 -18.63 -33.30 5.04
C ILE A 125 -17.11 -33.14 5.12
N ILE A 126 -16.47 -32.68 4.03
CA ILE A 126 -15.02 -32.42 4.03
C ILE A 126 -14.67 -31.31 5.04
N GLN A 127 -15.50 -30.27 5.16
CA GLN A 127 -15.29 -29.20 6.13
C GLN A 127 -15.26 -29.72 7.57
N ILE A 128 -16.18 -30.62 7.94
CA ILE A 128 -16.17 -31.26 9.27
C ILE A 128 -14.83 -31.96 9.51
N PHE A 129 -14.34 -32.73 8.53
CA PHE A 129 -13.04 -33.39 8.64
C PHE A 129 -11.89 -32.38 8.79
N VAL A 130 -11.89 -31.30 8.01
CA VAL A 130 -10.88 -30.24 8.10
C VAL A 130 -10.90 -29.56 9.47
N ARG A 131 -12.08 -29.29 10.05
CA ARG A 131 -12.22 -28.70 11.40
C ARG A 131 -11.66 -29.58 12.51
N PHE A 132 -11.84 -30.91 12.44
CA PHE A 132 -11.18 -31.84 13.38
C PHE A 132 -9.66 -31.88 13.24
N ARG A 133 -9.12 -31.49 12.08
CA ARG A 133 -7.69 -31.49 11.78
C ARG A 133 -7.04 -30.13 11.90
N THR A 134 -7.78 -29.07 12.19
CA THR A 134 -7.26 -27.69 12.24
C THR A 134 -6.94 -27.29 13.67
N ALA A 135 -5.70 -26.88 13.92
CA ALA A 135 -5.27 -26.36 15.21
C ALA A 135 -5.95 -25.01 15.54
N TYR A 136 -5.93 -24.61 16.80
CA TYR A 136 -6.50 -23.32 17.21
C TYR A 136 -5.51 -22.52 18.06
N VAL A 137 -5.68 -21.19 18.05
CA VAL A 137 -4.92 -20.28 18.91
C VAL A 137 -5.61 -20.14 20.27
N ALA A 138 -4.87 -20.33 21.37
CA ALA A 138 -5.41 -20.26 22.72
C ALA A 138 -5.80 -18.80 23.08
N PRO A 139 -7.04 -18.52 23.53
CA PRO A 139 -7.47 -17.15 23.83
C PRO A 139 -6.62 -16.44 24.90
N SER A 140 -6.20 -17.17 25.94
CA SER A 140 -5.35 -16.66 27.03
C SER A 140 -3.96 -16.22 26.56
N SER A 141 -3.49 -16.74 25.43
CA SER A 141 -2.18 -16.38 24.85
C SER A 141 -2.23 -15.19 23.89
N ARG A 142 -3.43 -14.62 23.63
CA ARG A 142 -3.60 -13.44 22.75
C ARG A 142 -3.21 -12.12 23.39
N VAL A 143 -2.89 -12.12 24.69
CA VAL A 143 -2.57 -10.91 25.47
C VAL A 143 -1.20 -10.32 25.06
N PHE A 144 -0.28 -11.16 24.56
CA PHE A 144 1.00 -10.71 23.99
C PHE A 144 1.27 -11.41 22.65
N GLY A 145 1.01 -10.72 21.53
CA GLY A 145 1.43 -11.15 20.20
C GLY A 145 0.57 -12.22 19.52
N ARG A 146 1.21 -13.09 18.71
CA ARG A 146 0.55 -14.03 17.77
C ARG A 146 -0.30 -15.14 18.39
N GLY A 147 -0.26 -15.31 19.71
CA GLY A 147 -0.89 -16.41 20.44
C GLY A 147 -0.27 -17.78 20.17
N GLU A 148 -0.35 -18.66 21.16
CA GLU A 148 0.15 -20.03 21.13
C GLU A 148 -0.82 -20.96 20.38
N LEU A 149 -0.24 -21.82 19.54
CA LEU A 149 -0.99 -22.81 18.76
C LEU A 149 -1.16 -24.10 19.56
N VAL A 150 -2.41 -24.51 19.79
CA VAL A 150 -2.75 -25.79 20.41
C VAL A 150 -2.91 -26.85 19.33
N ILE A 151 -2.00 -27.82 19.32
CA ILE A 151 -1.93 -28.90 18.32
C ILE A 151 -2.47 -30.25 18.82
N ASP A 152 -2.81 -30.37 20.11
CA ASP A 152 -3.31 -31.64 20.68
C ASP A 152 -4.68 -32.03 20.09
N SER A 153 -4.74 -33.17 19.40
CA SER A 153 -5.94 -33.66 18.70
C SER A 153 -7.14 -33.83 19.62
N SER A 154 -6.92 -34.25 20.88
CA SER A 154 -8.01 -34.46 21.84
C SER A 154 -8.63 -33.12 22.26
N LYS A 155 -7.78 -32.10 22.46
CA LYS A 155 -8.22 -30.74 22.80
C LYS A 155 -8.90 -30.05 21.61
N ILE A 156 -8.43 -30.31 20.39
CA ILE A 156 -9.08 -29.81 19.16
C ILE A 156 -10.47 -30.42 19.03
N ALA A 157 -10.59 -31.75 19.10
CA ALA A 157 -11.87 -32.45 18.98
C ALA A 157 -12.87 -32.00 20.04
N LEU A 158 -12.48 -31.97 21.33
CA LEU A 158 -13.37 -31.54 22.42
C LEU A 158 -13.86 -30.09 22.23
N ARG A 159 -12.97 -29.18 21.81
CA ARG A 159 -13.34 -27.80 21.55
C ARG A 159 -14.33 -27.68 20.39
N TYR A 160 -14.09 -28.40 19.30
CA TYR A 160 -14.93 -28.37 18.12
C TYR A 160 -16.33 -28.98 18.39
N LEU A 161 -16.38 -30.14 19.07
CA LEU A 161 -17.62 -30.80 19.51
C LEU A 161 -18.50 -29.88 20.36
N ARG A 162 -17.90 -29.05 21.23
CA ARG A 162 -18.64 -28.15 22.11
C ARG A 162 -19.14 -26.87 21.43
N LYS A 163 -18.47 -26.38 20.37
CA LYS A 163 -18.73 -25.03 19.83
C LYS A 163 -19.38 -24.97 18.45
N GLY A 164 -19.05 -25.90 17.55
CA GLY A 164 -19.40 -25.75 16.13
C GLY A 164 -19.85 -27.03 15.43
N PHE A 165 -19.49 -28.20 15.95
CA PHE A 165 -19.75 -29.49 15.31
C PHE A 165 -21.22 -29.72 14.95
N TRP A 166 -22.15 -29.43 15.87
CA TRP A 166 -23.58 -29.69 15.63
C TRP A 166 -24.16 -28.85 14.50
N ILE A 167 -23.72 -27.60 14.35
CA ILE A 167 -24.18 -26.73 13.25
C ILE A 167 -23.65 -27.26 11.91
N ASP A 168 -22.36 -27.62 11.86
CA ASP A 168 -21.75 -28.20 10.66
C ASP A 168 -22.43 -29.52 10.27
N VAL A 169 -22.75 -30.38 11.23
CA VAL A 169 -23.46 -31.65 11.00
C VAL A 169 -24.87 -31.41 10.45
N ILE A 170 -25.66 -30.55 11.09
CA ILE A 170 -27.03 -30.26 10.63
C ILE A 170 -27.01 -29.69 9.21
N ALA A 171 -26.05 -28.81 8.89
CA ALA A 171 -25.88 -28.27 7.55
C ALA A 171 -25.49 -29.34 6.51
N ALA A 172 -24.68 -30.34 6.91
CA ALA A 172 -24.17 -31.40 6.05
C ALA A 172 -25.17 -32.54 5.76
N LEU A 173 -26.28 -32.65 6.50
CA LEU A 173 -27.25 -33.71 6.28
C LEU A 173 -27.92 -33.57 4.89
N PRO A 174 -28.14 -34.65 4.14
CA PRO A 174 -28.87 -34.62 2.86
C PRO A 174 -30.37 -34.90 3.06
N LEU A 175 -31.05 -34.16 3.96
CA LEU A 175 -32.44 -34.45 4.34
C LEU A 175 -33.43 -34.40 3.15
N PRO A 176 -33.39 -33.41 2.22
CA PRO A 176 -34.25 -33.39 1.05
C PRO A 176 -34.06 -34.61 0.15
N GLN A 177 -32.82 -35.05 -0.08
CA GLN A 177 -32.53 -36.19 -0.94
C GLN A 177 -33.03 -37.49 -0.34
N VAL A 178 -32.89 -37.68 0.98
CA VAL A 178 -33.44 -38.85 1.69
C VAL A 178 -34.97 -38.84 1.61
N LEU A 179 -35.61 -37.69 1.83
CA LEU A 179 -37.06 -37.59 1.74
C LEU A 179 -37.58 -37.92 0.34
N ILE A 180 -36.97 -37.32 -0.69
CA ILE A 180 -37.39 -37.47 -2.10
C ILE A 180 -37.16 -38.88 -2.63
N TRP A 181 -35.98 -39.47 -2.40
CA TRP A 181 -35.60 -40.72 -3.08
C TRP A 181 -35.83 -41.98 -2.24
N VAL A 182 -35.92 -41.86 -0.91
CA VAL A 182 -36.07 -43.01 -0.02
C VAL A 182 -37.46 -43.06 0.61
N ILE A 183 -37.97 -41.93 1.10
CA ILE A 183 -39.22 -41.92 1.86
C ILE A 183 -40.44 -41.82 0.93
N ILE A 184 -40.50 -40.79 0.07
CA ILE A 184 -41.66 -40.51 -0.81
C ILE A 184 -42.08 -41.74 -1.65
N PRO A 185 -41.18 -42.48 -2.32
CA PRO A 185 -41.57 -43.63 -3.16
C PRO A 185 -42.20 -44.78 -2.37
N ASN A 186 -41.96 -44.83 -1.05
CA ASN A 186 -42.46 -45.87 -0.15
C ASN A 186 -43.74 -45.47 0.60
N LEU A 187 -44.24 -44.24 0.43
CA LEU A 187 -45.47 -43.75 1.06
C LEU A 187 -46.71 -44.04 0.18
N LYS A 188 -47.84 -44.39 0.80
CA LYS A 188 -49.13 -44.61 0.11
C LYS A 188 -50.17 -43.55 0.49
N GLY A 189 -50.96 -43.08 -0.48
CA GLY A 189 -52.22 -42.36 -0.26
C GLY A 189 -52.08 -41.00 0.47
N SER A 190 -52.96 -40.75 1.46
CA SER A 190 -53.10 -39.46 2.17
C SER A 190 -51.83 -38.96 2.87
N MET A 191 -50.88 -39.85 3.19
CA MET A 191 -49.56 -39.46 3.71
C MET A 191 -48.77 -38.61 2.70
N MET A 192 -48.98 -38.79 1.39
CA MET A 192 -48.27 -38.07 0.32
C MET A 192 -48.59 -36.55 0.30
N MET A 193 -49.81 -36.17 0.70
CA MET A 193 -50.24 -34.76 0.76
C MET A 193 -49.50 -34.02 1.89
N ASN A 194 -49.30 -34.67 3.04
CA ASN A 194 -48.51 -34.12 4.15
C ASN A 194 -47.01 -34.01 3.80
N THR A 195 -46.52 -34.84 2.88
CA THR A 195 -45.10 -34.86 2.50
C THR A 195 -44.62 -33.59 1.79
N LYS A 196 -45.51 -32.89 1.05
CA LYS A 196 -45.17 -31.61 0.40
C LYS A 196 -44.81 -30.53 1.43
N ASN A 197 -45.58 -30.43 2.51
CA ASN A 197 -45.32 -29.49 3.61
C ASN A 197 -44.06 -29.89 4.40
N VAL A 198 -43.83 -31.19 4.60
CA VAL A 198 -42.62 -31.70 5.27
C VAL A 198 -41.36 -31.38 4.45
N LEU A 199 -41.39 -31.53 3.12
CA LEU A 199 -40.27 -31.18 2.25
C LEU A 199 -39.91 -29.69 2.35
N ARG A 200 -40.91 -28.80 2.32
CA ARG A 200 -40.73 -27.35 2.49
C ARG A 200 -40.08 -27.02 3.83
N PHE A 201 -40.59 -27.60 4.92
CA PHE A 201 -40.04 -27.41 6.26
C PHE A 201 -38.58 -27.87 6.34
N ILE A 202 -38.25 -29.04 5.77
CA ILE A 202 -36.88 -29.55 5.73
C ILE A 202 -35.96 -28.61 4.95
N LEU A 203 -36.39 -28.10 3.80
CA LEU A 203 -35.60 -27.16 3.00
C LEU A 203 -35.27 -25.89 3.79
N ILE A 204 -36.25 -25.28 4.47
CA ILE A 204 -36.05 -24.10 5.31
C ILE A 204 -35.17 -24.42 6.51
N PHE A 205 -35.43 -25.53 7.20
CA PHE A 205 -34.67 -25.98 8.36
C PHE A 205 -33.19 -26.18 8.05
N GLN A 206 -32.86 -26.65 6.84
CA GLN A 206 -31.48 -26.80 6.39
C GLN A 206 -30.84 -25.52 5.88
N TYR A 207 -31.63 -24.64 5.27
CA TYR A 207 -31.16 -23.37 4.73
C TYR A 207 -30.55 -22.50 5.83
N LEU A 208 -31.20 -22.42 7.00
CA LEU A 208 -30.80 -21.55 8.10
C LEU A 208 -29.39 -21.88 8.68
N PRO A 209 -29.05 -23.14 9.02
CA PRO A 209 -27.69 -23.52 9.40
C PRO A 209 -26.65 -23.20 8.32
N ARG A 210 -26.95 -23.48 7.04
CA ARG A 210 -26.02 -23.19 5.92
C ARG A 210 -25.74 -21.70 5.81
N LEU A 211 -26.77 -20.86 5.96
CA LEU A 211 -26.62 -19.40 5.98
C LEU A 211 -25.80 -18.94 7.19
N PHE A 212 -26.10 -19.49 8.37
CA PHE A 212 -25.41 -19.14 9.60
C PHE A 212 -23.90 -19.44 9.54
N LEU A 213 -23.49 -20.51 8.86
CA LEU A 213 -22.08 -20.88 8.70
C LEU A 213 -21.24 -19.87 7.90
N ILE A 214 -21.87 -19.04 7.07
CA ILE A 214 -21.14 -18.02 6.29
C ILE A 214 -20.57 -16.93 7.21
N PHE A 215 -21.28 -16.53 8.28
CA PHE A 215 -20.81 -15.46 9.18
C PHE A 215 -19.49 -15.78 9.91
N PRO A 216 -19.32 -16.92 10.61
CA PRO A 216 -18.06 -17.24 11.25
C PRO A 216 -16.95 -17.51 10.22
N LEU A 217 -17.28 -18.07 9.05
CA LEU A 217 -16.32 -18.33 7.98
C LEU A 217 -15.78 -17.02 7.37
N SER A 218 -16.66 -16.08 7.05
CA SER A 218 -16.27 -14.77 6.50
C SER A 218 -15.47 -13.96 7.52
N SER A 219 -15.84 -14.01 8.80
CA SER A 219 -15.06 -13.41 9.89
C SER A 219 -13.66 -14.03 10.02
N GLU A 220 -13.55 -15.35 9.91
CA GLU A 220 -12.25 -16.04 9.96
C GLU A 220 -11.34 -15.65 8.78
N ILE A 221 -11.90 -15.53 7.57
CA ILE A 221 -11.17 -15.04 6.38
C ILE A 221 -10.75 -13.59 6.59
N ALA A 222 -11.68 -12.70 6.97
CA ALA A 222 -11.40 -11.28 7.19
C ALA A 222 -10.30 -11.06 8.24
N ASN A 223 -10.34 -11.79 9.36
CA ASN A 223 -9.32 -11.68 10.40
C ASN A 223 -7.94 -12.20 9.93
N ALA A 224 -7.88 -13.14 8.99
CA ALA A 224 -6.64 -13.72 8.50
C ALA A 224 -5.98 -12.90 7.38
N THR A 225 -6.77 -12.23 6.54
CA THR A 225 -6.29 -11.46 5.38
C THR A 225 -6.50 -9.94 5.51
N GLY A 226 -7.08 -9.46 6.61
CA GLY A 226 -7.47 -8.07 6.83
C GLY A 226 -8.76 -7.68 6.11
N VAL A 227 -9.05 -8.30 4.96
CA VAL A 227 -10.27 -8.12 4.15
C VAL A 227 -10.76 -9.49 3.67
N VAL A 228 -12.07 -9.69 3.52
CA VAL A 228 -12.67 -10.94 3.00
C VAL A 228 -12.17 -11.26 1.58
N THR A 229 -11.93 -10.22 0.77
CA THR A 229 -11.45 -10.31 -0.61
C THR A 229 -10.18 -9.50 -0.81
N GLU A 230 -9.26 -9.99 -1.64
CA GLU A 230 -7.96 -9.34 -1.88
C GLU A 230 -8.07 -8.03 -2.66
N THR A 231 -9.13 -7.87 -3.47
CA THR A 231 -9.37 -6.66 -4.26
C THR A 231 -10.70 -6.00 -3.87
N ALA A 232 -10.74 -4.66 -3.94
CA ALA A 232 -11.95 -3.89 -3.67
C ALA A 232 -13.11 -4.26 -4.62
N TRP A 233 -12.81 -4.57 -5.90
CA TRP A 233 -13.81 -4.99 -6.87
C TRP A 233 -14.41 -6.37 -6.55
N ALA A 234 -13.60 -7.32 -6.09
CA ALA A 234 -14.11 -8.61 -5.62
C ALA A 234 -15.01 -8.46 -4.37
N GLY A 235 -14.68 -7.51 -3.48
CA GLY A 235 -15.52 -7.19 -2.33
C GLY A 235 -16.86 -6.56 -2.73
N ALA A 236 -16.84 -5.71 -3.76
CA ALA A 236 -18.03 -5.14 -4.36
C ALA A 236 -18.95 -6.23 -4.94
N ALA A 237 -18.38 -7.10 -5.77
CA ALA A 237 -19.08 -8.22 -6.38
C ALA A 237 -19.67 -9.19 -5.34
N TYR A 238 -18.93 -9.48 -4.27
CA TYR A 238 -19.41 -10.35 -3.19
C TYR A 238 -20.69 -9.83 -2.52
N ASN A 239 -20.75 -8.55 -2.15
CA ASN A 239 -21.97 -7.99 -1.55
C ASN A 239 -23.13 -7.93 -2.55
N LEU A 240 -22.84 -7.64 -3.84
CA LEU A 240 -23.86 -7.69 -4.89
C LEU A 240 -24.43 -9.11 -5.04
N ILE A 241 -23.58 -10.14 -5.00
CA ILE A 241 -24.03 -11.55 -5.04
C ILE A 241 -24.93 -11.88 -3.85
N LEU A 242 -24.58 -11.43 -2.63
CA LEU A 242 -25.43 -11.63 -1.46
C LEU A 242 -26.80 -10.95 -1.59
N TYR A 243 -26.82 -9.73 -2.14
CA TYR A 243 -28.06 -9.01 -2.41
C TYR A 243 -28.93 -9.71 -3.48
N MET A 244 -28.30 -10.17 -4.56
CA MET A 244 -28.97 -10.96 -5.61
C MET A 244 -29.48 -12.31 -5.07
N LEU A 245 -28.75 -12.94 -4.15
CA LEU A 245 -29.16 -14.17 -3.49
C LEU A 245 -30.40 -13.95 -2.60
N ALA A 246 -30.46 -12.86 -1.86
CA ALA A 246 -31.65 -12.51 -1.08
C ALA A 246 -32.88 -12.28 -1.98
N SER A 247 -32.70 -11.57 -3.10
CA SER A 247 -33.73 -11.40 -4.12
C SER A 247 -34.21 -12.75 -4.69
N HIS A 248 -33.28 -13.63 -5.03
CA HIS A 248 -33.58 -15.00 -5.50
C HIS A 248 -34.43 -15.79 -4.51
N VAL A 249 -34.07 -15.76 -3.22
CA VAL A 249 -34.82 -16.42 -2.15
C VAL A 249 -36.23 -15.84 -2.05
N LEU A 250 -36.37 -14.51 -2.04
CA LEU A 250 -37.68 -13.84 -1.97
C LEU A 250 -38.57 -14.17 -3.17
N GLY A 251 -38.02 -14.16 -4.38
CA GLY A 251 -38.73 -14.54 -5.59
C GLY A 251 -39.19 -15.99 -5.58
N ALA A 252 -38.33 -16.91 -5.12
CA ALA A 252 -38.68 -18.33 -4.98
C ALA A 252 -39.77 -18.56 -3.92
N CYS A 253 -39.70 -17.87 -2.78
CA CYS A 253 -40.75 -17.90 -1.76
C CYS A 253 -42.06 -17.36 -2.31
N TRP A 254 -42.03 -16.24 -3.04
CA TRP A 254 -43.23 -15.67 -3.67
C TRP A 254 -43.87 -16.65 -4.66
N TYR A 255 -43.08 -17.29 -5.53
CA TYR A 255 -43.58 -18.32 -6.45
C TYR A 255 -44.31 -19.45 -5.72
N LEU A 256 -43.70 -19.99 -4.67
CA LEU A 256 -44.27 -21.09 -3.90
C LEU A 256 -45.57 -20.67 -3.20
N LEU A 257 -45.57 -19.50 -2.56
CA LEU A 257 -46.74 -18.94 -1.90
C LEU A 257 -47.87 -18.63 -2.89
N SER A 258 -47.55 -18.24 -4.14
CA SER A 258 -48.56 -18.08 -5.19
C SER A 258 -49.25 -19.40 -5.55
N ILE A 259 -48.50 -20.51 -5.62
CA ILE A 259 -49.10 -21.83 -5.83
C ILE A 259 -49.93 -22.28 -4.62
N GLU A 260 -49.44 -22.03 -3.40
CA GLU A 260 -50.21 -22.32 -2.18
C GLU A 260 -51.51 -21.52 -2.13
N ARG A 261 -51.48 -20.24 -2.52
CA ARG A 261 -52.66 -19.39 -2.57
C ARG A 261 -53.66 -19.86 -3.63
N GLN A 262 -53.18 -20.34 -4.77
CA GLN A 262 -54.01 -20.96 -5.81
C GLN A 262 -54.66 -22.25 -5.31
N GLU A 263 -53.90 -23.11 -4.64
CA GLU A 263 -54.42 -24.36 -4.05
C GLU A 263 -55.47 -24.07 -2.96
N GLU A 264 -55.27 -23.04 -2.14
CA GLU A 264 -56.23 -22.61 -1.11
C GLU A 264 -57.55 -22.14 -1.73
N CYS A 265 -57.50 -21.40 -2.84
CA CYS A 265 -58.72 -21.04 -3.58
C CYS A 265 -59.47 -22.28 -4.07
N TRP A 266 -58.76 -23.24 -4.67
CA TRP A 266 -59.38 -24.46 -5.17
C TRP A 266 -60.03 -25.28 -4.05
N ARG A 267 -59.36 -25.39 -2.89
CA ARG A 267 -59.91 -26.07 -1.72
C ARG A 267 -61.14 -25.36 -1.17
N HIS A 268 -61.10 -24.03 -1.09
CA HIS A 268 -62.26 -23.24 -0.66
C HIS A 268 -63.47 -23.48 -1.56
N THR A 269 -63.30 -23.47 -2.89
CA THR A 269 -64.38 -23.77 -3.84
C THR A 269 -64.85 -25.23 -3.75
N CYS A 270 -63.93 -26.17 -3.56
CA CYS A 270 -64.22 -27.59 -3.36
C CYS A 270 -65.08 -27.85 -2.12
N ASP A 271 -64.85 -27.10 -1.04
CA ASP A 271 -65.62 -27.20 0.20
C ASP A 271 -67.06 -26.67 0.04
N LEU A 272 -67.27 -25.73 -0.88
CA LEU A 272 -68.60 -25.20 -1.24
C LEU A 272 -69.41 -26.17 -2.13
N ASP A 273 -68.74 -26.96 -2.99
CA ASP A 273 -69.34 -27.94 -3.92
C ASP A 273 -69.64 -29.34 -3.29
N ASN A 274 -69.68 -29.42 -1.95
CA ASN A 274 -69.85 -30.65 -1.17
C ASN A 274 -71.20 -31.35 -1.48
N PRO A 275 -71.28 -32.68 -1.78
CA PRO A 275 -70.30 -33.76 -1.51
C PRO A 275 -69.53 -34.32 -2.72
N SER A 276 -69.45 -33.59 -3.83
CA SER A 276 -68.87 -34.11 -5.08
C SER A 276 -67.34 -34.01 -5.16
N CYS A 277 -66.71 -33.13 -4.38
CA CYS A 277 -65.30 -32.77 -4.53
C CYS A 277 -64.38 -33.48 -3.52
N GLN A 278 -63.19 -33.91 -3.97
CA GLN A 278 -62.13 -34.48 -3.13
C GLN A 278 -60.81 -33.76 -3.36
N TYR A 279 -60.06 -33.40 -2.30
CA TYR A 279 -58.78 -32.71 -2.44
C TYR A 279 -57.72 -33.47 -3.26
N SER A 280 -57.85 -34.79 -3.40
CA SER A 280 -56.99 -35.57 -4.29
C SER A 280 -57.18 -35.25 -5.78
N PHE A 281 -58.27 -34.61 -6.18
CA PHE A 281 -58.53 -34.22 -7.57
C PHE A 281 -57.58 -33.14 -8.09
N PHE A 282 -56.90 -32.41 -7.19
CA PHE A 282 -55.89 -31.42 -7.51
C PHE A 282 -54.50 -32.04 -7.83
N ASP A 283 -54.35 -33.36 -7.75
CA ASP A 283 -53.14 -34.05 -8.20
C ASP A 283 -53.23 -34.40 -9.69
N CYS A 284 -52.26 -33.96 -10.49
CA CYS A 284 -52.28 -34.19 -11.93
C CYS A 284 -52.24 -35.69 -12.32
N HIS A 285 -51.77 -36.57 -11.43
CA HIS A 285 -51.81 -38.02 -11.67
C HIS A 285 -53.23 -38.58 -11.76
N ARG A 286 -54.21 -37.90 -11.15
CA ARG A 286 -55.62 -38.32 -11.09
C ARG A 286 -56.53 -37.67 -12.13
N VAL A 287 -55.97 -36.85 -13.01
CA VAL A 287 -56.74 -36.12 -14.05
C VAL A 287 -57.53 -37.08 -14.97
N LYS A 288 -57.04 -38.30 -15.15
CA LYS A 288 -57.67 -39.34 -15.97
C LYS A 288 -58.75 -40.15 -15.24
N GLU A 289 -58.98 -39.92 -13.95
CA GLU A 289 -60.00 -40.66 -13.19
C GLU A 289 -61.43 -40.19 -13.56
N PRO A 290 -62.39 -41.12 -13.77
CA PRO A 290 -63.76 -40.76 -14.21
C PRO A 290 -64.50 -39.81 -13.25
N ASN A 291 -64.37 -40.03 -11.94
CA ASN A 291 -65.01 -39.21 -10.90
C ASN A 291 -64.47 -37.78 -10.89
N ARG A 292 -63.20 -37.60 -11.23
CA ARG A 292 -62.56 -36.29 -11.31
C ARG A 292 -63.00 -35.53 -12.56
N ILE A 293 -63.10 -36.22 -13.70
CA ILE A 293 -63.54 -35.61 -14.97
C ILE A 293 -64.98 -35.10 -14.84
N THR A 294 -65.86 -35.92 -14.27
CA THR A 294 -67.27 -35.55 -14.03
C THR A 294 -67.39 -34.36 -13.08
N TRP A 295 -66.64 -34.35 -11.98
CA TRP A 295 -66.56 -33.20 -11.08
C TRP A 295 -66.08 -31.94 -11.81
N PHE A 296 -64.95 -32.01 -12.52
CA PHE A 296 -64.35 -30.84 -13.18
C PHE A 296 -65.30 -30.19 -14.19
N GLN A 297 -66.03 -31.00 -14.98
CA GLN A 297 -67.02 -30.51 -15.95
C GLN A 297 -68.24 -29.85 -15.27
N SER A 298 -68.63 -30.33 -14.08
CA SER A 298 -69.73 -29.77 -13.31
C SER A 298 -69.34 -28.57 -12.45
N SER A 299 -68.06 -28.45 -12.08
CA SER A 299 -67.54 -27.43 -11.18
C SER A 299 -67.26 -26.11 -11.90
N ASN A 300 -67.46 -24.98 -11.21
CA ASN A 300 -67.08 -23.65 -11.71
C ASN A 300 -65.72 -23.18 -11.16
N VAL A 301 -64.84 -24.12 -10.80
CA VAL A 301 -63.59 -23.85 -10.08
C VAL A 301 -62.62 -22.97 -10.86
N THR A 302 -62.56 -23.11 -12.19
CA THR A 302 -61.65 -22.32 -13.04
C THR A 302 -61.99 -20.82 -13.02
N ASN A 303 -63.28 -20.48 -13.08
CA ASN A 303 -63.71 -19.08 -13.10
C ASN A 303 -63.71 -18.47 -11.68
N LEU A 304 -64.07 -19.25 -10.65
CA LEU A 304 -64.06 -18.81 -9.26
C LEU A 304 -62.64 -18.63 -8.68
N CYS A 305 -61.62 -19.19 -9.33
CA CYS A 305 -60.23 -19.05 -8.96
C CYS A 305 -59.40 -18.38 -10.07
N ASP A 306 -60.03 -17.49 -10.84
CA ASP A 306 -59.35 -16.58 -11.75
C ASP A 306 -59.01 -15.27 -11.00
N PRO A 307 -57.74 -14.84 -10.96
CA PRO A 307 -57.36 -13.56 -10.35
C PRO A 307 -58.00 -12.32 -11.02
N ASN A 308 -58.48 -12.41 -12.26
CA ASN A 308 -59.13 -11.30 -12.96
C ASN A 308 -60.62 -11.15 -12.60
N ASP A 309 -61.26 -12.24 -12.17
CA ASP A 309 -62.68 -12.26 -11.83
C ASP A 309 -62.79 -12.24 -10.31
N SER A 310 -63.16 -11.08 -9.75
CA SER A 310 -63.04 -10.62 -8.34
C SER A 310 -63.54 -11.52 -7.18
N SER A 311 -63.87 -12.77 -7.44
CA SER A 311 -64.41 -13.79 -6.53
C SER A 311 -63.46 -14.24 -5.41
N TYR A 312 -62.14 -14.26 -5.62
CA TYR A 312 -61.16 -14.64 -4.59
C TYR A 312 -60.01 -13.61 -4.46
N PRO A 313 -59.69 -13.13 -3.25
CA PRO A 313 -58.64 -12.13 -3.06
C PRO A 313 -57.24 -12.77 -3.11
N PHE A 314 -56.60 -12.70 -4.28
CA PHE A 314 -55.23 -13.19 -4.49
C PHE A 314 -54.13 -12.21 -4.02
N GLY A 315 -54.39 -10.91 -4.02
CA GLY A 315 -53.43 -9.89 -3.59
C GLY A 315 -52.11 -9.93 -4.39
N ILE A 316 -50.97 -9.85 -3.71
CA ILE A 316 -49.60 -9.87 -4.27
C ILE A 316 -49.30 -11.15 -5.06
N TYR A 317 -50.07 -12.22 -4.89
CA TYR A 317 -49.90 -13.48 -5.59
C TYR A 317 -50.62 -13.52 -6.94
N GLY A 318 -51.59 -12.62 -7.15
CA GLY A 318 -52.40 -12.56 -8.38
C GLY A 318 -51.55 -12.35 -9.64
N ASP A 319 -50.49 -11.53 -9.54
CA ASP A 319 -49.57 -11.24 -10.64
C ASP A 319 -48.87 -12.51 -11.19
N ALA A 320 -48.60 -13.50 -10.35
CA ALA A 320 -48.01 -14.78 -10.77
C ALA A 320 -48.96 -15.60 -11.65
N LEU A 321 -50.27 -15.45 -11.43
CA LEU A 321 -51.32 -16.18 -12.11
C LEU A 321 -51.73 -15.47 -13.41
N THR A 322 -51.92 -14.15 -13.37
CA THR A 322 -52.27 -13.33 -14.55
C THR A 322 -51.15 -13.32 -15.60
N SER A 323 -49.89 -13.34 -15.16
CA SER A 323 -48.72 -13.42 -16.04
C SER A 323 -48.36 -14.87 -16.42
N SER A 324 -49.17 -15.87 -16.04
CA SER A 324 -48.93 -17.31 -16.30
C SER A 324 -47.56 -17.82 -15.86
N VAL A 325 -47.00 -17.27 -14.78
CA VAL A 325 -45.68 -17.63 -14.26
C VAL A 325 -45.70 -19.07 -13.73
N VAL A 326 -46.78 -19.45 -13.06
CA VAL A 326 -46.94 -20.77 -12.40
C VAL A 326 -46.95 -21.95 -13.37
N SER A 327 -47.34 -21.74 -14.64
CA SER A 327 -47.41 -22.74 -15.70
C SER A 327 -46.26 -22.67 -16.72
N SER A 328 -45.48 -21.58 -16.72
CA SER A 328 -44.40 -21.35 -17.69
C SER A 328 -43.17 -22.26 -17.51
N MET A 329 -42.34 -22.34 -18.57
CA MET A 329 -41.06 -23.04 -18.53
C MET A 329 -40.11 -22.48 -17.46
N PHE A 330 -39.24 -23.34 -16.91
CA PHE A 330 -38.36 -23.02 -15.78
C PHE A 330 -37.59 -21.69 -15.93
N PHE A 331 -36.95 -21.45 -17.08
CA PHE A 331 -36.18 -20.22 -17.29
C PHE A 331 -37.04 -18.96 -17.23
N ASN A 332 -38.23 -18.98 -17.85
CA ASN A 332 -39.13 -17.83 -17.87
C ASN A 332 -39.63 -17.52 -16.46
N LYS A 333 -40.12 -18.53 -15.71
CA LYS A 333 -40.55 -18.31 -14.32
C LYS A 333 -39.41 -17.89 -13.41
N TYR A 334 -38.22 -18.47 -13.57
CA TYR A 334 -37.04 -18.12 -12.75
C TYR A 334 -36.67 -16.65 -12.91
N PHE A 335 -36.48 -16.18 -14.14
CA PHE A 335 -36.09 -14.78 -14.37
C PHE A 335 -37.19 -13.80 -13.96
N TYR A 336 -38.47 -14.17 -14.16
CA TYR A 336 -39.59 -13.35 -13.70
C TYR A 336 -39.60 -13.22 -12.17
N CYS A 337 -39.46 -14.34 -11.45
CA CYS A 337 -39.46 -14.32 -9.98
C CYS A 337 -38.22 -13.63 -9.41
N LEU A 338 -37.05 -13.77 -10.05
CA LEU A 338 -35.84 -13.02 -9.68
C LEU A 338 -36.02 -11.52 -9.88
N TRP A 339 -36.64 -11.11 -11.00
CA TRP A 339 -36.99 -9.72 -11.25
C TRP A 339 -37.98 -9.19 -10.20
N TRP A 340 -39.03 -9.95 -9.90
CA TRP A 340 -40.02 -9.60 -8.87
C TRP A 340 -39.37 -9.42 -7.51
N GLY A 341 -38.47 -10.33 -7.12
CA GLY A 341 -37.69 -10.22 -5.88
C GLY A 341 -36.79 -8.98 -5.86
N LEU A 342 -36.12 -8.68 -6.96
CA LEU A 342 -35.18 -7.56 -7.05
C LEU A 342 -35.91 -6.22 -6.97
N LYS A 343 -37.02 -6.12 -7.69
CA LYS A 343 -37.90 -4.95 -7.72
C LYS A 343 -38.38 -4.60 -6.31
N ASN A 344 -38.88 -5.58 -5.55
CA ASN A 344 -39.42 -5.36 -4.22
C ASN A 344 -38.34 -5.20 -3.13
N LEU A 345 -37.20 -5.89 -3.25
CA LEU A 345 -36.08 -5.72 -2.31
C LEU A 345 -35.40 -4.35 -2.46
N SER A 346 -35.41 -3.75 -3.66
CA SER A 346 -34.79 -2.45 -3.91
C SER A 346 -35.46 -1.26 -3.23
N SER A 347 -36.69 -1.44 -2.72
CA SER A 347 -37.60 -0.38 -2.23
C SER A 347 -37.97 0.72 -3.25
N LEU A 348 -37.15 0.99 -4.26
CA LEU A 348 -37.38 1.99 -5.31
C LEU A 348 -38.45 1.57 -6.31
N GLY A 349 -38.55 0.26 -6.59
CA GLY A 349 -39.53 -0.31 -7.51
C GLY A 349 -40.72 -1.00 -6.83
N GLN A 350 -40.84 -0.91 -5.51
CA GLN A 350 -41.81 -1.70 -4.74
C GLN A 350 -43.25 -1.28 -5.05
N ASN A 351 -44.09 -2.25 -5.42
CA ASN A 351 -45.49 -2.01 -5.78
C ASN A 351 -46.41 -3.11 -5.22
N LEU A 352 -46.18 -3.51 -3.96
CA LEU A 352 -46.96 -4.55 -3.29
C LEU A 352 -48.38 -4.06 -2.99
N SER A 353 -49.38 -4.70 -3.59
CA SER A 353 -50.80 -4.47 -3.33
C SER A 353 -51.39 -5.65 -2.55
N THR A 354 -51.55 -5.48 -1.23
CA THR A 354 -51.98 -6.58 -0.35
C THR A 354 -53.49 -6.69 -0.20
N SER A 355 -54.01 -7.92 -0.06
CA SER A 355 -55.37 -8.16 0.46
C SER A 355 -55.42 -8.03 1.99
N THR A 356 -56.59 -8.33 2.60
CA THR A 356 -56.75 -8.39 4.07
C THR A 356 -56.18 -9.66 4.70
N TYR A 357 -55.59 -10.56 3.91
CA TYR A 357 -55.00 -11.79 4.39
C TYR A 357 -53.75 -11.54 5.23
N VAL A 358 -53.77 -12.00 6.48
CA VAL A 358 -52.69 -11.75 7.47
C VAL A 358 -51.33 -12.29 7.02
N GLY A 359 -51.30 -13.46 6.37
CA GLY A 359 -50.05 -14.08 5.91
C GLY A 359 -49.35 -13.25 4.83
N GLU A 360 -50.13 -12.68 3.91
CA GLU A 360 -49.65 -11.79 2.87
C GLU A 360 -49.14 -10.46 3.44
N ILE A 361 -49.90 -9.83 4.34
CA ILE A 361 -49.50 -8.59 5.00
C ILE A 361 -48.18 -8.81 5.76
N SER A 362 -48.08 -9.92 6.48
CA SER A 362 -46.86 -10.29 7.21
C SER A 362 -45.66 -10.47 6.28
N PHE A 363 -45.85 -11.13 5.14
CA PHE A 363 -44.80 -11.31 4.13
C PHE A 363 -44.38 -9.97 3.49
N ALA A 364 -45.33 -9.09 3.19
CA ALA A 364 -45.04 -7.75 2.65
C ALA A 364 -44.26 -6.87 3.64
N ILE A 365 -44.60 -6.91 4.94
CA ILE A 365 -43.84 -6.22 6.00
C ILE A 365 -42.40 -6.74 6.06
N ILE A 366 -42.20 -8.05 5.99
CA ILE A 366 -40.86 -8.66 5.98
C ILE A 366 -40.07 -8.20 4.74
N ILE A 367 -40.67 -8.18 3.56
CA ILE A 367 -40.01 -7.72 2.33
C ILE A 367 -39.60 -6.24 2.46
N ALA A 368 -40.51 -5.38 2.92
CA ALA A 368 -40.24 -3.95 3.05
C ALA A 368 -39.10 -3.67 4.06
N THR A 369 -39.13 -4.33 5.21
CA THR A 369 -38.10 -4.16 6.26
C THR A 369 -36.75 -4.73 5.85
N LEU A 370 -36.74 -5.94 5.28
CA LEU A 370 -35.51 -6.59 4.80
C LEU A 370 -34.90 -5.84 3.61
N GLY A 371 -35.73 -5.37 2.68
CA GLY A 371 -35.32 -4.57 1.52
C GLY A 371 -34.57 -3.31 1.92
N LEU A 372 -35.17 -2.52 2.82
CA LEU A 372 -34.55 -1.29 3.33
C LEU A 372 -33.17 -1.56 3.95
N VAL A 373 -33.06 -2.57 4.82
CA VAL A 373 -31.80 -2.90 5.50
C VAL A 373 -30.74 -3.40 4.50
N LEU A 374 -31.10 -4.34 3.63
CA LEU A 374 -30.15 -4.93 2.68
C LEU A 374 -29.69 -3.91 1.64
N PHE A 375 -30.57 -3.04 1.15
CA PHE A 375 -30.22 -2.00 0.20
C PHE A 375 -29.31 -0.93 0.82
N ALA A 376 -29.58 -0.52 2.06
CA ALA A 376 -28.70 0.39 2.81
C ALA A 376 -27.31 -0.21 3.04
N LEU A 377 -27.23 -1.50 3.43
CA LEU A 377 -25.97 -2.21 3.58
C LEU A 377 -25.20 -2.33 2.27
N LEU A 378 -25.89 -2.59 1.16
CA LEU A 378 -25.28 -2.64 -0.16
C LEU A 378 -24.62 -1.29 -0.50
N ILE A 379 -25.36 -0.19 -0.38
CA ILE A 379 -24.84 1.16 -0.67
C ILE A 379 -23.65 1.49 0.24
N GLY A 380 -23.78 1.30 1.55
CA GLY A 380 -22.72 1.62 2.51
C GLY A 380 -21.43 0.81 2.28
N ASN A 381 -21.56 -0.49 2.00
CA ASN A 381 -20.42 -1.34 1.70
C ASN A 381 -19.79 -0.97 0.35
N MET A 382 -20.60 -0.72 -0.70
CA MET A 382 -20.09 -0.29 -2.01
C MET A 382 -19.31 1.02 -1.92
N GLN A 383 -19.83 1.99 -1.17
CA GLN A 383 -19.17 3.27 -0.96
C GLN A 383 -17.80 3.10 -0.28
N THR A 384 -17.73 2.27 0.77
CA THR A 384 -16.47 2.00 1.49
C THR A 384 -15.41 1.40 0.56
N TYR A 385 -15.78 0.43 -0.29
CA TYR A 385 -14.83 -0.18 -1.24
C TYR A 385 -14.39 0.79 -2.34
N LEU A 386 -15.31 1.57 -2.90
CA LEU A 386 -14.98 2.59 -3.91
C LEU A 386 -14.09 3.70 -3.34
N GLN A 387 -14.29 4.08 -2.07
CA GLN A 387 -13.45 5.07 -1.41
C GLN A 387 -12.04 4.53 -1.12
N SER A 388 -11.91 3.23 -0.78
CA SER A 388 -10.61 2.64 -0.44
C SER A 388 -9.57 2.71 -1.56
N THR A 389 -10.00 2.64 -2.83
CA THR A 389 -9.11 2.76 -4.00
C THR A 389 -8.73 4.20 -4.30
N THR A 390 -9.58 5.17 -3.92
CA THR A 390 -9.36 6.59 -4.19
C THR A 390 -8.62 7.32 -3.07
N VAL A 391 -8.41 6.70 -1.90
CA VAL A 391 -7.77 7.33 -0.72
C VAL A 391 -6.48 8.08 -1.09
N ARG A 392 -5.54 7.44 -1.79
CA ARG A 392 -4.26 8.08 -2.14
C ARG A 392 -4.41 9.25 -3.10
N LEU A 393 -5.35 9.15 -4.03
CA LEU A 393 -5.63 10.21 -4.98
C LEU A 393 -6.33 11.39 -4.30
N GLU A 394 -7.21 11.10 -3.34
CA GLU A 394 -7.92 12.10 -2.56
C GLU A 394 -7.00 12.79 -1.54
N GLU A 395 -6.11 12.05 -0.87
CA GLU A 395 -5.02 12.60 -0.04
C GLU A 395 -4.18 13.62 -0.83
N TRP A 396 -3.79 13.27 -2.06
CA TRP A 396 -3.06 14.19 -2.94
C TRP A 396 -3.89 15.42 -3.31
N ARG A 397 -5.16 15.24 -3.69
CA ARG A 397 -6.06 16.34 -4.06
C ARG A 397 -6.29 17.30 -2.91
N ILE A 398 -6.53 16.79 -1.70
CA ILE A 398 -6.73 17.60 -0.49
C ILE A 398 -5.46 18.41 -0.22
N LYS A 399 -4.30 17.76 -0.14
CA LYS A 399 -3.03 18.43 0.11
C LYS A 399 -2.72 19.51 -0.93
N ARG A 400 -2.99 19.25 -2.21
CA ARG A 400 -2.81 20.22 -3.29
C ARG A 400 -3.74 21.43 -3.14
N THR A 401 -5.01 21.19 -2.82
CA THR A 401 -5.99 22.27 -2.59
C THR A 401 -5.60 23.12 -1.40
N ASP A 402 -5.18 22.50 -0.29
CA ASP A 402 -4.73 23.19 0.92
C ASP A 402 -3.50 24.08 0.62
N THR A 403 -2.50 23.55 -0.11
CA THR A 403 -1.34 24.35 -0.54
C THR A 403 -1.78 25.54 -1.40
N GLU A 404 -2.67 25.35 -2.38
CA GLU A 404 -3.14 26.45 -3.24
C GLU A 404 -3.90 27.53 -2.47
N GLN A 405 -4.79 27.13 -1.57
CA GLN A 405 -5.53 28.05 -0.72
C GLN A 405 -4.59 28.83 0.20
N TRP A 406 -3.61 28.15 0.80
CA TRP A 406 -2.59 28.79 1.63
C TRP A 406 -1.76 29.81 0.82
N MET A 407 -1.30 29.43 -0.39
CA MET A 407 -0.54 30.33 -1.27
C MET A 407 -1.35 31.56 -1.70
N HIS A 408 -2.65 31.37 -1.98
CA HIS A 408 -3.55 32.46 -2.35
C HIS A 408 -3.80 33.41 -1.17
N HIS A 409 -4.08 32.86 0.02
CA HIS A 409 -4.31 33.65 1.22
C HIS A 409 -3.08 34.49 1.61
N ARG A 410 -1.87 33.96 1.37
CA ARG A 410 -0.60 34.66 1.59
C ARG A 410 -0.16 35.56 0.44
N GLN A 411 -0.95 35.65 -0.64
CA GLN A 411 -0.68 36.49 -1.81
C GLN A 411 0.71 36.26 -2.42
N LEU A 412 1.14 34.99 -2.51
CA LEU A 412 2.46 34.69 -3.04
C LEU A 412 2.60 35.11 -4.52
N PRO A 413 3.75 35.67 -4.92
CA PRO A 413 4.08 35.95 -6.32
C PRO A 413 3.91 34.73 -7.23
N PRO A 414 3.52 34.93 -8.51
CA PRO A 414 3.24 33.84 -9.44
C PRO A 414 4.44 32.89 -9.63
N GLU A 415 5.65 33.42 -9.63
CA GLU A 415 6.90 32.64 -9.76
C GLU A 415 7.12 31.70 -8.57
N LEU A 416 6.88 32.17 -7.35
CA LEU A 416 6.96 31.34 -6.15
C LEU A 416 5.86 30.28 -6.13
N ARG A 417 4.64 30.62 -6.56
CA ARG A 417 3.55 29.65 -6.67
C ARG A 417 3.87 28.55 -7.67
N GLN A 418 4.45 28.89 -8.82
CA GLN A 418 4.92 27.89 -9.80
C GLN A 418 6.04 27.01 -9.23
N SER A 419 6.98 27.60 -8.48
CA SER A 419 8.07 26.87 -7.84
C SER A 419 7.56 25.86 -6.80
N VAL A 420 6.59 26.27 -5.95
CA VAL A 420 5.93 25.39 -4.97
C VAL A 420 5.18 24.27 -5.67
N ARG A 421 4.39 24.56 -6.71
CA ARG A 421 3.67 23.53 -7.50
C ARG A 421 4.62 22.49 -8.08
N LYS A 422 5.73 22.95 -8.66
CA LYS A 422 6.74 22.06 -9.24
C LYS A 422 7.37 21.16 -8.18
N TYR A 423 7.71 21.73 -7.02
CA TYR A 423 8.23 20.98 -5.88
C TYR A 423 7.24 19.94 -5.36
N ASP A 424 5.99 20.32 -5.10
CA ASP A 424 4.96 19.40 -4.60
C ASP A 424 4.68 18.27 -5.58
N GLN A 425 4.63 18.56 -6.89
CA GLN A 425 4.47 17.55 -7.93
C GLN A 425 5.66 16.59 -7.97
N TYR A 426 6.89 17.11 -7.93
CA TYR A 426 8.09 16.28 -7.94
C TYR A 426 8.17 15.40 -6.69
N LYS A 427 7.96 15.98 -5.50
CA LYS A 427 7.93 15.26 -4.23
C LYS A 427 6.90 14.13 -4.25
N TRP A 428 5.71 14.36 -4.79
CA TRP A 428 4.68 13.32 -4.92
C TRP A 428 5.12 12.18 -5.83
N VAL A 429 5.72 12.48 -6.99
CA VAL A 429 6.20 11.45 -7.93
C VAL A 429 7.34 10.63 -7.31
N ALA A 430 8.27 11.29 -6.62
CA ALA A 430 9.43 10.64 -5.99
C ALA A 430 9.03 9.73 -4.81
N THR A 431 8.17 10.23 -3.91
CA THR A 431 7.82 9.54 -2.65
C THR A 431 6.52 8.74 -2.71
N ARG A 432 5.72 8.92 -3.76
CA ARG A 432 4.32 8.43 -3.85
C ARG A 432 3.46 8.84 -2.65
N GLY A 433 3.77 9.98 -2.04
CA GLY A 433 3.06 10.50 -0.87
C GLY A 433 3.45 9.87 0.46
N VAL A 434 4.49 9.03 0.50
CA VAL A 434 4.99 8.41 1.73
C VAL A 434 5.91 9.38 2.46
N ASP A 435 5.68 9.55 3.76
CA ASP A 435 6.62 10.22 4.65
C ASP A 435 7.65 9.21 5.17
N GLU A 436 8.84 9.24 4.58
CA GLU A 436 9.94 8.31 4.91
C GLU A 436 10.38 8.42 6.38
N GLU A 437 10.40 9.62 6.96
CA GLU A 437 10.82 9.79 8.36
C GLU A 437 9.78 9.21 9.32
N ALA A 438 8.49 9.47 9.05
CA ALA A 438 7.40 8.91 9.85
C ALA A 438 7.37 7.38 9.77
N LEU A 439 7.61 6.82 8.57
CA LEU A 439 7.70 5.38 8.36
C LEU A 439 8.85 4.76 9.17
N LEU A 440 10.04 5.35 9.10
CA LEU A 440 11.23 4.86 9.82
C LEU A 440 11.10 5.00 11.34
N LYS A 441 10.40 6.02 11.85
CA LYS A 441 10.12 6.19 13.29
C LYS A 441 9.22 5.09 13.86
N GLY A 442 8.39 4.46 13.04
CA GLY A 442 7.55 3.32 13.45
C GLY A 442 8.29 1.99 13.60
N LEU A 443 9.55 1.91 13.18
CA LEU A 443 10.36 0.69 13.23
C LEU A 443 11.22 0.60 14.50
N PRO A 444 11.54 -0.61 14.98
CA PRO A 444 12.58 -0.82 16.00
C PRO A 444 13.91 -0.18 15.60
N LEU A 445 14.68 0.27 16.60
CA LEU A 445 15.93 1.01 16.41
C LEU A 445 16.94 0.26 15.52
N ASP A 446 17.09 -1.05 15.72
CA ASP A 446 18.05 -1.86 14.97
C ASP A 446 17.70 -1.93 13.48
N LEU A 447 16.43 -2.21 13.15
CA LEU A 447 15.96 -2.23 11.74
C LEU A 447 16.08 -0.86 11.08
N ARG A 448 15.77 0.20 11.83
CA ARG A 448 15.91 1.58 11.34
C ARG A 448 17.37 1.87 10.99
N ARG A 449 18.32 1.45 11.83
CA ARG A 449 19.77 1.61 11.60
C ARG A 449 20.24 0.83 10.39
N ASP A 450 19.85 -0.44 10.27
CA ASP A 450 20.23 -1.29 9.15
C ASP A 450 19.73 -0.73 7.81
N ILE A 451 18.47 -0.27 7.75
CA ILE A 451 17.89 0.35 6.55
C ILE A 451 18.64 1.63 6.20
N LYS A 452 18.85 2.53 7.18
CA LYS A 452 19.60 3.77 6.93
C LYS A 452 21.00 3.45 6.42
N ARG A 453 21.76 2.61 7.11
CA ARG A 453 23.10 2.15 6.71
C ARG A 453 23.10 1.64 5.27
N HIS A 454 22.15 0.77 4.90
CA HIS A 454 22.05 0.24 3.55
C HIS A 454 21.84 1.34 2.49
N LEU A 455 21.05 2.37 2.80
CA LEU A 455 20.74 3.46 1.86
C LEU A 455 21.89 4.47 1.69
N CYS A 456 22.69 4.72 2.72
CA CYS A 456 23.68 5.80 2.70
C CYS A 456 25.16 5.40 2.74
N LEU A 457 25.52 4.18 3.15
CA LEU A 457 26.93 3.83 3.43
C LEU A 457 27.84 4.07 2.23
N ASP A 458 27.41 3.64 1.04
CA ASP A 458 28.19 3.81 -0.20
C ASP A 458 28.34 5.28 -0.59
N LEU A 459 27.36 6.13 -0.27
CA LEU A 459 27.42 7.58 -0.52
C LEU A 459 28.38 8.26 0.45
N VAL A 460 28.31 7.90 1.74
CA VAL A 460 29.19 8.45 2.77
C VAL A 460 30.65 8.10 2.50
N ARG A 461 30.94 6.85 2.11
CA ARG A 461 32.32 6.41 1.78
C ARG A 461 32.92 7.10 0.56
N ARG A 462 32.13 7.75 -0.30
CA ARG A 462 32.71 8.55 -1.39
C ARG A 462 33.44 9.78 -0.90
N VAL A 463 33.12 10.29 0.29
CA VAL A 463 33.89 11.36 0.91
C VAL A 463 35.21 10.76 1.40
N PRO A 464 36.37 11.16 0.84
CA PRO A 464 37.65 10.51 1.14
C PRO A 464 38.07 10.58 2.62
N LEU A 465 37.50 11.54 3.35
CA LEU A 465 37.64 11.67 4.80
C LEU A 465 36.88 10.58 5.55
N PHE A 466 35.63 10.31 5.16
CA PHE A 466 34.76 9.33 5.83
C PHE A 466 35.17 7.90 5.51
N ASP A 467 35.69 7.64 4.31
CA ASP A 467 36.21 6.32 3.92
C ASP A 467 37.30 5.76 4.85
N GLN A 468 38.06 6.65 5.51
CA GLN A 468 39.10 6.27 6.47
C GLN A 468 38.62 6.16 7.91
N MET A 469 37.35 6.47 8.16
CA MET A 469 36.76 6.35 9.49
C MET A 469 36.45 4.89 9.81
N ASP A 470 36.34 4.59 11.10
CA ASP A 470 35.86 3.30 11.54
C ASP A 470 34.37 3.10 11.23
N GLU A 471 33.96 1.84 11.05
CA GLU A 471 32.57 1.48 10.71
C GLU A 471 31.53 2.08 11.67
N ARG A 472 31.88 2.18 12.96
CA ARG A 472 30.97 2.74 13.99
C ARG A 472 30.68 4.22 13.74
N MET A 473 31.64 4.94 13.18
CA MET A 473 31.49 6.35 12.85
C MET A 473 30.69 6.54 11.57
N LEU A 474 30.93 5.70 10.56
CA LEU A 474 30.09 5.65 9.36
C LEU A 474 28.62 5.36 9.72
N ASP A 475 28.38 4.45 10.66
CA ASP A 475 27.04 4.17 11.19
C ASP A 475 26.41 5.38 11.88
N ALA A 476 27.18 6.10 12.69
CA ALA A 476 26.71 7.29 13.39
C ALA A 476 26.35 8.45 12.43
N ILE A 477 27.07 8.56 11.31
CA ILE A 477 26.76 9.50 10.21
C ILE A 477 25.49 9.03 9.50
N CYS A 478 25.44 7.76 9.13
CA CYS A 478 24.31 7.18 8.40
C CYS A 478 22.99 7.27 9.18
N GLU A 479 23.00 7.13 10.51
CA GLU A 479 21.81 7.29 11.34
C GLU A 479 21.24 8.73 11.31
N ARG A 480 22.09 9.73 11.05
CA ARG A 480 21.73 11.17 11.07
C ARG A 480 21.38 11.77 9.71
N LEU A 481 21.71 11.08 8.62
CA LEU A 481 21.34 11.54 7.28
C LEU A 481 19.82 11.60 7.12
N LYS A 482 19.37 12.66 6.43
CA LYS A 482 17.97 12.92 6.08
C LYS A 482 17.80 13.08 4.58
N PRO A 483 16.71 12.60 3.97
CA PRO A 483 16.46 12.79 2.55
C PRO A 483 16.22 14.28 2.24
N ALA A 484 16.76 14.73 1.11
CA ALA A 484 16.62 16.09 0.59
C ALA A 484 16.25 16.04 -0.90
N LEU A 485 15.31 16.91 -1.30
CA LEU A 485 14.81 17.02 -2.67
C LEU A 485 14.93 18.47 -3.14
N CYS A 486 15.51 18.67 -4.32
CA CYS A 486 15.65 20.00 -4.92
C CYS A 486 15.10 19.99 -6.35
N THR A 487 14.37 21.04 -6.72
CA THR A 487 13.86 21.16 -8.09
C THR A 487 14.81 21.88 -9.02
N GLN A 488 14.74 21.62 -10.33
CA GLN A 488 15.58 22.31 -11.31
C GLN A 488 15.38 23.83 -11.22
N GLY A 489 16.48 24.56 -11.24
CA GLY A 489 16.54 26.02 -11.18
C GLY A 489 16.70 26.56 -9.75
N THR A 490 16.54 25.73 -8.72
CA THR A 490 16.73 26.14 -7.33
C THR A 490 18.20 26.41 -7.03
N SER A 491 18.47 27.53 -6.36
CA SER A 491 19.78 27.81 -5.77
C SER A 491 19.80 27.21 -4.37
N LEU A 492 20.65 26.22 -4.14
CA LEU A 492 20.77 25.53 -2.86
C LEU A 492 21.53 26.42 -1.85
N VAL A 493 22.62 27.03 -2.32
CA VAL A 493 23.43 27.98 -1.54
C VAL A 493 24.04 29.01 -2.48
N ARG A 494 24.20 30.26 -2.04
CA ARG A 494 24.94 31.29 -2.78
C ARG A 494 26.30 31.54 -2.14
N GLU A 495 27.24 32.03 -2.94
CA GLU A 495 28.54 32.46 -2.44
C GLU A 495 28.36 33.51 -1.32
N GLY A 496 28.91 33.25 -0.14
CA GLY A 496 28.76 34.06 1.07
C GLY A 496 27.69 33.59 2.07
N ASP A 497 26.70 32.79 1.64
CA ASP A 497 25.64 32.29 2.52
C ASP A 497 26.20 31.30 3.57
N PRO A 498 25.65 31.24 4.79
CA PRO A 498 26.04 30.24 5.78
C PRO A 498 25.70 28.83 5.29
N VAL A 499 26.67 27.91 5.38
CA VAL A 499 26.47 26.50 5.02
C VAL A 499 25.87 25.78 6.23
N ASN A 500 24.62 25.33 6.11
CA ASN A 500 23.89 24.68 7.20
C ASN A 500 23.89 23.15 7.11
N GLU A 501 24.12 22.61 5.91
CA GLU A 501 24.08 21.17 5.64
C GLU A 501 25.08 20.79 4.54
N MET A 502 25.56 19.55 4.64
CA MET A 502 26.35 18.89 3.61
C MET A 502 25.44 17.95 2.84
N LEU A 503 25.44 18.04 1.50
CA LEU A 503 24.56 17.25 0.63
C LEU A 503 25.34 16.19 -0.13
N PHE A 504 24.83 14.96 -0.10
CA PHE A 504 25.35 13.79 -0.82
C PHE A 504 24.39 13.48 -1.96
N ILE A 505 24.85 13.67 -3.21
CA ILE A 505 23.97 13.60 -4.37
C ILE A 505 23.76 12.14 -4.76
N ILE A 506 22.51 11.73 -4.89
CA ILE A 506 22.13 10.37 -5.33
C ILE A 506 21.78 10.40 -6.81
N ARG A 507 20.97 11.39 -7.20
CA ARG A 507 20.50 11.60 -8.57
C ARG A 507 20.43 13.09 -8.89
N GLY A 508 20.53 13.39 -10.17
CA GLY A 508 20.51 14.76 -10.68
C GLY A 508 21.88 15.42 -10.72
N ASN A 509 21.90 16.66 -11.18
CA ASN A 509 23.11 17.43 -11.45
C ASN A 509 22.95 18.86 -10.93
N LEU A 510 24.00 19.33 -10.28
CA LEU A 510 24.15 20.71 -9.81
C LEU A 510 25.30 21.37 -10.57
N ASP A 511 25.15 22.67 -10.84
CA ASP A 511 26.25 23.55 -11.24
C ASP A 511 26.73 24.30 -10.00
N SER A 512 28.05 24.32 -9.80
CA SER A 512 28.72 25.06 -8.74
C SER A 512 29.67 26.07 -9.38
N TYR A 513 29.56 27.35 -9.04
CA TYR A 513 30.41 28.39 -9.61
C TYR A 513 30.76 29.46 -8.58
N THR A 514 31.92 30.10 -8.75
CA THR A 514 32.41 31.18 -7.87
C THR A 514 32.98 32.32 -8.70
N THR A 515 32.76 33.53 -8.20
CA THR A 515 33.37 34.77 -8.71
C THR A 515 34.49 35.28 -7.81
N ASN A 516 34.82 34.52 -6.76
CA ASN A 516 35.80 34.87 -5.73
C ASN A 516 35.60 36.30 -5.19
N GLY A 517 34.38 36.55 -4.70
CA GLY A 517 33.98 37.85 -4.17
C GLY A 517 33.84 38.94 -5.23
N GLY A 518 33.46 38.61 -6.46
CA GLY A 518 33.22 39.58 -7.54
C GLY A 518 34.48 40.11 -8.23
N ARG A 519 35.59 39.36 -8.17
CA ARG A 519 36.85 39.77 -8.82
C ARG A 519 36.70 39.71 -10.35
N THR A 520 36.92 40.84 -11.03
CA THR A 520 36.79 40.92 -12.49
C THR A 520 37.77 39.95 -13.18
N GLY A 521 37.25 39.15 -14.12
CA GLY A 521 38.03 38.15 -14.86
C GLY A 521 38.25 36.80 -14.16
N PHE A 522 37.63 36.57 -12.99
CA PHE A 522 37.68 35.27 -12.30
C PHE A 522 36.30 34.61 -12.27
N PHE A 523 36.15 33.51 -13.03
CA PHE A 523 34.97 32.65 -13.01
C PHE A 523 35.41 31.19 -13.03
N ASN A 524 35.09 30.45 -11.98
CA ASN A 524 35.40 29.02 -11.88
C ASN A 524 34.11 28.25 -11.65
N SER A 525 33.71 27.41 -12.62
CA SER A 525 32.55 26.52 -12.53
C SER A 525 32.94 25.04 -12.55
N CYS A 526 32.16 24.23 -11.85
CA CYS A 526 32.22 22.77 -11.89
C CYS A 526 30.81 22.18 -11.83
N ARG A 527 30.66 20.97 -12.37
CA ARG A 527 29.43 20.17 -12.25
C ARG A 527 29.59 19.19 -11.10
N ILE A 528 28.52 19.02 -10.33
CA ILE A 528 28.38 18.07 -9.24
C ILE A 528 27.26 17.10 -9.65
N GLY A 529 27.56 15.82 -9.70
CA GLY A 529 26.64 14.78 -10.16
C GLY A 529 26.42 13.66 -9.15
N PRO A 530 25.81 12.54 -9.58
CA PRO A 530 25.54 11.38 -8.74
C PRO A 530 26.80 10.84 -8.05
N GLY A 531 26.74 10.85 -6.72
CA GLY A 531 27.77 10.42 -5.79
C GLY A 531 28.87 11.43 -5.51
N ASP A 532 28.76 12.66 -6.04
CA ASP A 532 29.50 13.81 -5.53
C ASP A 532 28.78 14.39 -4.30
N PHE A 533 29.40 15.37 -3.66
CA PHE A 533 28.86 16.07 -2.49
C PHE A 533 29.16 17.58 -2.53
N CYS A 534 28.42 18.38 -1.77
CA CYS A 534 28.71 19.79 -1.54
C CYS A 534 28.52 20.19 -0.06
N GLY A 535 29.02 21.36 0.33
CA GLY A 535 29.06 21.81 1.72
C GLY A 535 30.26 21.28 2.50
N GLU A 536 31.39 21.04 1.82
CA GLU A 536 32.63 20.53 2.44
C GLU A 536 33.23 21.51 3.46
N GLU A 537 32.84 22.79 3.40
CA GLU A 537 33.20 23.82 4.36
C GLU A 537 32.76 23.47 5.79
N LEU A 538 31.70 22.68 5.95
CA LEU A 538 31.26 22.21 7.26
C LEU A 538 32.22 21.21 7.91
N LEU A 539 33.03 20.50 7.11
CA LEU A 539 33.97 19.52 7.64
C LEU A 539 35.08 20.18 8.48
N THR A 540 35.64 21.31 8.03
CA THR A 540 36.67 22.03 8.80
C THR A 540 36.09 22.62 10.07
N TRP A 541 34.91 23.21 9.98
CA TRP A 541 34.22 23.79 11.11
C TRP A 541 33.87 22.73 12.16
N ALA A 542 33.30 21.59 11.76
CA ALA A 542 32.90 20.55 12.71
C ALA A 542 34.09 19.84 13.37
N LEU A 543 35.24 19.76 12.69
CA LEU A 543 36.46 19.15 13.22
C LEU A 543 37.27 20.07 14.14
N ASP A 544 36.95 21.37 14.20
CA ASP A 544 37.60 22.31 15.12
C ASP A 544 37.31 21.89 16.58
N PRO A 545 38.33 21.81 17.47
CA PRO A 545 38.14 21.51 18.89
C PRO A 545 37.24 22.53 19.60
N ARG A 546 37.25 23.79 19.13
CA ARG A 546 36.44 24.91 19.63
C ARG A 546 35.72 25.60 18.47
N PRO A 547 34.74 24.91 17.85
CA PRO A 547 34.07 25.44 16.67
C PRO A 547 33.35 26.74 17.02
N SER A 548 33.52 27.76 16.19
CA SER A 548 32.81 29.03 16.33
C SER A 548 31.30 28.81 16.31
N VAL A 549 30.55 29.63 17.05
CA VAL A 549 29.07 29.61 16.99
C VAL A 549 28.58 29.93 15.57
N THR A 550 29.35 30.74 14.83
CA THR A 550 29.06 31.09 13.45
C THR A 550 29.42 29.94 12.50
N LEU A 551 28.47 29.60 11.62
CA LEU A 551 28.68 28.63 10.54
C LEU A 551 29.60 29.20 9.46
N PRO A 552 30.33 28.34 8.72
CA PRO A 552 31.20 28.79 7.64
C PRO A 552 30.37 29.32 6.46
N SER A 553 30.86 30.37 5.81
CA SER A 553 30.28 30.90 4.58
C SER A 553 30.65 30.03 3.38
N SER A 554 29.68 29.84 2.48
CA SER A 554 29.88 29.10 1.23
C SER A 554 30.85 29.83 0.32
N THR A 555 31.80 29.09 -0.24
CA THR A 555 32.77 29.65 -1.20
C THR A 555 32.23 29.74 -2.63
N ARG A 556 31.11 29.08 -2.91
CA ARG A 556 30.54 28.96 -4.26
C ARG A 556 29.02 29.05 -4.23
N THR A 557 28.44 29.46 -5.36
CA THR A 557 27.00 29.35 -5.59
C THR A 557 26.71 27.99 -6.21
N VAL A 558 25.79 27.22 -5.61
CA VAL A 558 25.37 25.91 -6.10
C VAL A 558 23.91 25.97 -6.53
N LYS A 559 23.64 25.57 -7.78
CA LYS A 559 22.32 25.63 -8.41
C LYS A 559 21.95 24.30 -9.06
N ALA A 560 20.71 23.86 -8.88
CA ALA A 560 20.20 22.65 -9.51
C ALA A 560 19.93 22.85 -11.01
N ILE A 561 20.52 21.97 -11.83
CA ILE A 561 20.31 21.93 -13.29
C ILE A 561 19.16 20.98 -13.64
N SER A 562 19.03 19.89 -12.89
CA SER A 562 17.95 18.91 -12.99
C SER A 562 17.27 18.74 -11.63
N GLU A 563 16.21 17.92 -11.58
CA GLU A 563 15.63 17.50 -10.31
C GLU A 563 16.64 16.62 -9.56
N VAL A 564 16.90 16.93 -8.28
CA VAL A 564 18.00 16.35 -7.50
C VAL A 564 17.44 15.64 -6.27
N GLU A 565 17.91 14.42 -6.07
CA GLU A 565 17.68 13.60 -4.88
C GLU A 565 19.02 13.48 -4.16
N ALA A 566 19.03 13.85 -2.88
CA ALA A 566 20.24 13.86 -2.06
C ALA A 566 19.94 13.38 -0.64
N PHE A 567 20.99 13.02 0.10
CA PHE A 567 20.93 13.01 1.56
C PHE A 567 21.60 14.27 2.11
N ALA A 568 21.03 14.84 3.16
CA ALA A 568 21.57 15.98 3.90
C ALA A 568 22.11 15.53 5.26
N LEU A 569 23.31 15.99 5.59
CA LEU A 569 23.88 15.94 6.94
C LEU A 569 23.94 17.36 7.49
N ILE A 570 23.13 17.63 8.51
CA ILE A 570 23.01 18.98 9.10
C ILE A 570 24.27 19.29 9.92
N ALA A 571 24.66 20.56 9.98
CA ALA A 571 25.84 21.03 10.71
C ALA A 571 25.90 20.53 12.17
N GLU A 572 24.78 20.61 12.92
CA GLU A 572 24.72 20.14 14.31
C GLU A 572 24.94 18.64 14.45
N ASP A 573 24.41 17.85 13.51
CA ASP A 573 24.58 16.41 13.46
C ASP A 573 26.03 16.03 13.13
N LEU A 574 26.65 16.74 12.19
CA LEU A 574 28.06 16.59 11.87
C LEU A 574 28.96 16.97 13.05
N LYS A 575 28.67 18.09 13.73
CA LYS A 575 29.39 18.53 14.95
C LYS A 575 29.27 17.50 16.07
N PHE A 576 28.08 16.94 16.28
CA PHE A 576 27.88 15.87 17.24
C PHE A 576 28.79 14.67 16.92
N VAL A 577 28.79 14.19 15.67
CA VAL A 577 29.65 13.07 15.25
C VAL A 577 31.13 13.43 15.40
N ALA A 578 31.56 14.61 14.97
CA ALA A 578 32.94 15.05 15.10
C ALA A 578 33.40 15.13 16.57
N SER A 579 32.52 15.58 17.49
CA SER A 579 32.82 15.69 18.92
C SER A 579 33.00 14.34 19.62
N GLN A 580 32.19 13.34 19.28
CA GLN A 580 32.22 12.02 19.91
C GLN A 580 33.47 11.21 19.55
N PHE A 581 34.08 11.54 18.41
CA PHE A 581 35.15 10.75 17.83
C PHE A 581 36.35 11.64 17.50
N ARG A 582 36.68 12.58 18.40
CA ARG A 582 37.90 13.41 18.31
C ARG A 582 39.17 12.61 18.00
N ARG A 583 39.22 11.32 18.37
CA ARG A 583 40.27 10.33 18.03
C ARG A 583 40.54 10.08 16.53
N LEU A 584 39.90 10.80 15.61
CA LEU A 584 40.28 10.89 14.19
C LEU A 584 41.70 11.45 13.92
N HIS A 585 42.54 11.60 14.95
CA HIS A 585 43.90 12.17 14.94
C HIS A 585 44.93 11.31 14.20
N SER A 586 44.70 10.99 12.92
CA SER A 586 45.74 10.44 12.06
C SER A 586 46.37 11.56 11.24
N LYS A 587 47.71 11.63 11.22
CA LYS A 587 48.45 12.46 10.23
C LYS A 587 47.98 12.15 8.81
N GLN A 588 47.55 10.91 8.55
CA GLN A 588 47.01 10.46 7.27
C GLN A 588 45.71 11.17 6.90
N LEU A 589 44.80 11.39 7.87
CA LEU A 589 43.55 12.11 7.68
C LEU A 589 43.80 13.60 7.39
N ARG A 590 44.76 14.24 8.09
CA ARG A 590 45.21 15.62 7.79
C ARG A 590 45.72 15.76 6.35
N HIS A 591 46.55 14.81 5.91
CA HIS A 591 47.09 14.80 4.55
C HIS A 591 46.00 14.59 3.49
N LYS A 592 45.09 13.63 3.70
CA LYS A 592 43.94 13.44 2.80
C LYS A 592 43.06 14.67 2.76
N PHE A 593 42.74 15.27 3.91
CA PHE A 593 41.94 16.50 3.96
C PHE A 593 42.55 17.62 3.12
N ARG A 594 43.85 17.92 3.32
CA ARG A 594 44.58 18.92 2.51
C ARG A 594 44.62 18.55 1.02
N PHE A 595 44.79 17.26 0.71
CA PHE A 595 44.87 16.78 -0.66
C PHE A 595 43.52 16.84 -1.37
N TYR A 596 42.39 16.61 -0.69
CA TYR A 596 41.07 16.55 -1.32
C TYR A 596 40.27 17.86 -1.21
N SER A 597 40.55 18.72 -0.23
CA SER A 597 39.86 20.00 -0.08
C SER A 597 40.11 20.91 -1.28
N HIS A 598 39.03 21.41 -1.88
CA HIS A 598 39.13 22.33 -3.01
C HIS A 598 39.82 23.64 -2.62
N GLN A 599 39.57 24.13 -1.39
CA GLN A 599 40.19 25.34 -0.85
C GLN A 599 41.72 25.19 -0.76
N TRP A 600 42.22 24.07 -0.24
CA TRP A 600 43.64 23.80 -0.14
C TRP A 600 44.32 23.63 -1.50
N ARG A 601 43.66 22.94 -2.45
CA ARG A 601 44.14 22.81 -3.83
C ARG A 601 44.24 24.15 -4.54
N THR A 602 43.21 24.99 -4.41
CA THR A 602 43.16 26.32 -5.03
C THR A 602 44.22 27.23 -4.45
N TRP A 603 44.35 27.27 -3.11
CA TRP A 603 45.40 28.03 -2.44
C TRP A 603 46.79 27.57 -2.85
N ALA A 604 47.05 26.25 -2.89
CA ALA A 604 48.34 25.70 -3.29
C ALA A 604 48.67 26.04 -4.76
N ALA A 605 47.70 25.93 -5.66
CA ALA A 605 47.87 26.30 -7.07
C ALA A 605 48.22 27.79 -7.20
N CYS A 606 47.46 28.68 -6.55
CA CYS A 606 47.73 30.11 -6.58
C CYS A 606 49.08 30.47 -5.93
N PHE A 607 49.46 29.81 -4.84
CA PHE A 607 50.73 30.02 -4.16
C PHE A 607 51.91 29.59 -5.04
N ILE A 608 51.83 28.43 -5.68
CA ILE A 608 52.84 27.94 -6.63
C ILE A 608 52.93 28.88 -7.83
N GLN A 609 51.80 29.30 -8.40
CA GLN A 609 51.76 30.26 -9.51
C GLN A 609 52.43 31.58 -9.13
N ALA A 610 52.12 32.13 -7.95
CA ALA A 610 52.73 33.36 -7.46
C ALA A 610 54.25 33.21 -7.24
N ALA A 611 54.69 32.09 -6.65
CA ALA A 611 56.10 31.79 -6.44
C ALA A 611 56.85 31.65 -7.77
N TRP A 612 56.25 30.98 -8.75
CA TRP A 612 56.80 30.84 -10.10
C TRP A 612 56.92 32.18 -10.82
N CYS A 613 55.88 33.03 -10.75
CA CYS A 613 55.93 34.38 -11.31
C CYS A 613 57.02 35.24 -10.67
N ARG A 614 57.22 35.14 -9.34
CA ARG A 614 58.32 35.81 -8.64
C ARG A 614 59.68 35.31 -9.09
N TYR A 615 59.85 34.00 -9.25
CA TYR A 615 61.09 33.40 -9.75
C TYR A 615 61.38 33.86 -11.19
N LYS A 616 60.39 33.79 -12.08
CA LYS A 616 60.53 34.24 -13.47
C LYS A 616 60.93 35.72 -13.55
N LYS A 617 60.32 36.58 -12.72
CA LYS A 617 60.66 38.02 -12.64
C LYS A 617 62.08 38.26 -12.10
N ARG A 618 62.53 37.47 -11.11
CA ARG A 618 63.92 37.53 -10.61
C ARG A 618 64.91 37.05 -11.65
N LYS A 619 64.61 35.95 -12.36
CA LYS A 619 65.45 35.41 -13.42
C LYS A 619 65.57 36.39 -14.60
N SER A 620 64.46 36.98 -15.06
CA SER A 620 64.50 37.99 -16.11
C SER A 620 65.25 39.25 -15.69
N ALA A 621 65.12 39.69 -14.43
CA ALA A 621 65.88 40.82 -13.90
C ALA A 621 67.38 40.52 -13.74
N ALA A 622 67.74 39.29 -13.38
CA ALA A 622 69.13 38.83 -13.31
C ALA A 622 69.74 38.69 -14.72
N GLU A 623 68.98 38.20 -15.71
CA GLU A 623 69.39 38.14 -17.12
C GLU A 623 69.56 39.55 -17.72
N LEU A 624 68.70 40.51 -17.36
CA LEU A 624 68.86 41.92 -17.71
C LEU A 624 70.13 42.53 -17.10
N LYS A 625 70.35 42.33 -15.80
CA LYS A 625 71.59 42.78 -15.13
C LYS A 625 72.85 42.14 -15.73
N ALA A 626 72.79 40.84 -16.04
CA ALA A 626 73.91 40.12 -16.67
C ALA A 626 74.23 40.63 -18.09
N ARG A 627 73.23 41.15 -18.81
CA ARG A 627 73.40 41.82 -20.12
C ARG A 627 73.90 43.26 -20.01
N GLU A 628 73.71 43.94 -18.88
CA GLU A 628 74.21 45.30 -18.64
C GLU A 628 75.69 45.29 -18.16
N THR A 629 76.15 44.23 -17.49
CA THR A 629 77.54 44.10 -17.00
C THR A 629 78.67 44.07 -18.04
N PRO A 630 78.54 43.56 -19.29
CA PRO A 630 79.62 43.60 -20.27
C PRO A 630 79.89 45.00 -20.81
N MET A 631 78.98 45.97 -20.60
CA MET A 631 79.10 47.33 -21.15
C MET A 631 79.71 48.34 -20.17
N ALA A 632 79.88 47.97 -18.90
CA ALA A 632 80.46 48.86 -17.89
C ALA A 632 81.98 48.65 -17.67
N ALA A 633 82.55 47.55 -18.16
CA ALA A 633 83.96 47.21 -17.96
C ALA A 633 84.92 47.81 -19.01
N GLU A 634 84.41 48.49 -20.04
CA GLU A 634 85.22 49.01 -21.16
C GLU A 634 85.46 50.54 -21.11
N TYR A 635 85.04 51.23 -20.04
CA TYR A 635 85.16 52.70 -19.93
C TYR A 635 85.95 53.25 -18.72
N GLU A 636 86.52 52.40 -17.85
CA GLU A 636 87.27 52.84 -16.65
C GLU A 636 88.79 52.61 -16.72
N MET A 637 89.39 52.50 -17.91
CA MET A 637 90.85 52.34 -18.06
C MET A 637 91.53 53.39 -18.95
N LEU A 638 91.14 54.67 -18.85
CA LEU A 638 91.95 55.82 -19.33
C LEU A 638 91.41 57.14 -18.78
N SER A 639 91.79 57.52 -17.56
CA SER A 639 92.18 58.89 -17.24
C SER A 639 92.63 59.07 -15.77
N HIS A 640 93.88 59.50 -15.66
CA HIS A 640 94.46 60.38 -14.65
C HIS A 640 95.06 59.84 -13.33
N GLU A 641 96.37 59.54 -13.40
CA GLU A 641 97.38 60.11 -12.49
C GLU A 641 97.49 61.65 -12.77
N GLN A 642 97.86 62.58 -11.87
CA GLN A 642 98.64 62.50 -10.63
C GLN A 642 98.45 63.77 -9.75
N MET A 643 98.65 63.58 -8.43
CA MET A 643 99.07 64.49 -7.33
C MET A 643 99.14 66.02 -7.51
N ASP A 644 98.56 66.74 -6.54
CA ASP A 644 99.33 67.62 -5.64
C ASP A 644 98.61 67.81 -4.28
N ILE A 645 99.40 67.96 -3.22
CA ILE A 645 99.02 68.01 -1.79
C ILE A 645 98.96 69.46 -1.31
N ASP A 646 97.88 69.85 -0.61
CA ASP A 646 97.94 70.49 0.72
C ASP A 646 96.53 70.67 1.35
N VAL A 647 96.51 70.73 2.68
CA VAL A 647 95.43 70.43 3.67
C VAL A 647 95.26 71.67 4.60
N PRO A 648 94.18 71.91 5.39
CA PRO A 648 92.74 71.62 5.21
C PRO A 648 91.73 72.66 5.79
N THR A 649 90.45 72.40 5.49
CA THR A 649 89.21 72.49 6.31
C THR A 649 88.42 73.78 6.59
N THR A 650 87.10 73.55 6.47
CA THR A 650 85.92 74.06 7.19
C THR A 650 85.26 75.38 6.75
N GLY A 651 84.03 75.23 6.21
CA GLY A 651 82.86 75.82 6.85
C GLY A 651 81.96 76.78 6.04
N SER A 652 80.73 76.31 5.78
CA SER A 652 79.45 77.07 5.78
C SER A 652 79.00 77.90 4.55
N GLY A 653 77.66 77.95 4.38
CA GLY A 653 76.90 78.96 3.60
C GLY A 653 76.01 78.38 2.48
N LEU A 654 74.72 78.04 2.74
CA LEU A 654 73.49 78.82 2.41
C LEU A 654 73.33 79.18 0.90
N SER A 655 72.22 78.93 0.19
CA SER A 655 70.80 79.25 0.49
C SER A 655 69.82 78.59 -0.52
N VAL A 656 68.69 78.01 -0.08
CA VAL A 656 67.30 78.52 -0.22
C VAL A 656 66.53 78.11 -1.51
N TYR A 657 65.48 77.31 -1.26
CA TYR A 657 64.16 77.25 -1.91
C TYR A 657 64.02 77.38 -3.44
N ALA A 658 63.68 76.27 -4.09
CA ALA A 658 62.77 76.25 -5.24
C ALA A 658 61.92 74.97 -5.24
N ALA A 659 60.66 75.18 -4.85
CA ALA A 659 59.42 74.57 -5.30
C ALA A 659 59.44 73.26 -6.13
N SER A 660 58.64 72.30 -5.63
CA SER A 660 57.66 71.51 -6.37
C SER A 660 57.79 71.48 -7.89
N THR A 661 58.32 70.39 -8.46
CA THR A 661 57.85 69.74 -9.71
C THR A 661 58.84 68.66 -10.12
N ARG A 662 58.86 67.53 -9.40
CA ARG A 662 59.39 66.25 -9.93
C ARG A 662 58.82 65.06 -9.15
N ARG A 663 57.52 65.11 -8.82
CA ARG A 663 56.70 63.94 -8.49
C ARG A 663 56.01 63.53 -9.79
N GLY A 664 56.70 62.76 -10.63
CA GLY A 664 56.17 62.44 -11.94
C GLY A 664 56.83 61.30 -12.69
N VAL A 665 57.70 60.48 -12.10
CA VAL A 665 58.14 59.21 -12.70
C VAL A 665 58.51 58.23 -11.59
N ASN A 666 57.52 57.74 -10.83
CA ASN A 666 57.69 56.59 -9.93
C ASN A 666 56.34 55.96 -9.56
N LYS A 667 55.53 55.66 -10.58
CA LYS A 667 54.28 54.90 -10.45
C LYS A 667 54.22 53.84 -11.52
N HIS A 668 54.96 52.74 -11.37
CA HIS A 668 54.58 51.45 -11.99
C HIS A 668 55.15 50.19 -11.28
N THR A 669 55.87 50.33 -10.17
CA THR A 669 56.48 49.19 -9.45
C THR A 669 55.80 48.80 -8.14
N ALA A 670 54.55 49.24 -7.88
CA ALA A 670 53.82 48.92 -6.64
C ALA A 670 52.59 47.99 -6.80
N SER A 671 52.12 47.72 -8.02
CA SER A 671 50.86 46.99 -8.26
C SER A 671 50.95 45.47 -7.97
N ASP A 672 52.03 44.80 -8.35
CA ASP A 672 52.06 43.32 -8.35
C ASP A 672 52.40 42.69 -7.00
N SER A 673 52.87 43.49 -6.02
CA SER A 673 53.14 42.97 -4.67
C SER A 673 51.86 42.68 -3.87
N SER A 674 50.74 43.32 -4.26
CA SER A 674 49.42 43.17 -3.65
C SER A 674 48.72 41.84 -3.98
N VAL A 675 49.17 41.15 -5.04
CA VAL A 675 48.55 39.90 -5.49
C VAL A 675 48.81 38.75 -4.49
N VAL A 676 49.91 38.81 -3.74
CA VAL A 676 50.28 37.75 -2.79
C VAL A 676 49.79 38.02 -1.37
N SER A 677 49.49 39.28 -1.00
CA SER A 677 48.94 39.61 0.32
C SER A 677 47.42 39.38 0.45
N SER A 678 46.73 38.97 -0.63
CA SER A 678 45.26 38.81 -0.64
C SER A 678 44.75 37.37 -0.55
N LEU A 679 45.62 36.35 -0.61
CA LEU A 679 45.19 34.94 -0.49
C LEU A 679 45.33 34.47 0.95
N GLN A 680 44.24 34.58 1.71
CA GLN A 680 44.14 34.08 3.07
C GLN A 680 44.40 32.55 3.06
N LYS A 681 45.37 32.10 3.86
CA LYS A 681 45.66 30.67 4.03
C LYS A 681 44.37 29.99 4.54
N PRO A 682 43.89 28.91 3.89
CA PRO A 682 42.76 28.14 4.40
C PRO A 682 43.01 27.70 5.84
N ALA A 683 41.97 27.75 6.67
CA ALA A 683 42.06 27.33 8.07
C ALA A 683 42.50 25.86 8.13
N GLU A 684 43.50 25.58 8.96
CA GLU A 684 43.88 24.20 9.25
C GLU A 684 42.86 23.63 10.22
N PRO A 685 42.28 22.44 9.95
CA PRO A 685 41.56 21.74 10.99
C PRO A 685 42.57 21.41 12.09
N ASP A 686 42.30 21.90 13.29
CA ASP A 686 43.14 21.68 14.44
C ASP A 686 42.84 20.29 15.00
N PHE A 687 43.81 19.37 14.90
CA PHE A 687 43.68 18.04 15.48
C PHE A 687 44.69 17.86 16.62
N PHE A 688 45.09 18.92 17.32
CA PHE A 688 45.93 18.80 18.50
C PHE A 688 45.04 18.58 19.74
N VAL A 689 45.45 17.67 20.60
CA VAL A 689 44.88 17.49 21.95
C VAL A 689 45.81 18.26 22.87
N ASP A 690 45.29 19.27 23.58
CA ASP A 690 45.92 19.67 24.83
C ASP A 690 45.73 18.49 25.79
N GLU A 691 46.83 17.80 26.13
CA GLU A 691 46.82 16.80 27.19
C GLU A 691 46.51 17.52 28.51
N GLU A 692 45.26 17.42 28.96
CA GLU A 692 44.87 17.63 30.36
C GLU A 692 44.60 16.28 31.05
#